data_AF-A0AAV1M123-F1
#
_entry.id   AF-A0AAV1M123-F1
#
_cell.length_a   1.000
_cell.length_b   1.000
_cell.length_c   1.000
_cell.angle_alpha   90.00
_cell.angle_beta   90.00
_cell.angle_gamma   90.00
#
_symmetry.space_group_name_H-M   'P 1'
#
loop_
_entity.id
_entity.type
_entity.pdbx_description
1 polymer ?
#
loop_
_entity_poly.entity_id
_entity_poly.type
_entity_poly.pdbx_seq_one_letter_code
_entity_poly.pdbx_strand_id
1 'polypeptide(L)'
;MLQSVKAYRFFILKAHVKLCFCNFIKHEIHSVGLNDIPKITVTDIRKLLRQKGFAVQDGYTSFITKCAICSGDEKNGDSKVYVNKRTGYFVCPKCDIHGDWNILERLVKRAKIEATIKDYIEKMHQNACQFQKDWQNILDNTTSMSKLNEKEVLDIFRLFEYPYHHEANKVLSDARISTDHTTLYFPLKNAIEKVIGYRKLQAGREEESESHGMHSAGLFWCKAHKVSHNAQAILVPSIQDVLHLAAHKIPGSLVWLNNCNLPPVVLPTLEGYQKLCLWGDWDNMCTVAEKLGEERCRFVRPTDGLVTASETAAANLSLKTLVSEAKPAAHRSITTFSALRDDVYAELTNIDKVRGVKWRRFPALTRLLGGHRRGELTILTGPTGCGKTTLCAEMSLDLAQQGVNTLWGSFEIRNSRLARTMLQQFAGVPLEQNLQDFHKYADDFEKLPIYYLAFHGQQPIKVVMEAVEHARYMHDIAHVVVDNVQFMLGLGEEREGDRYQRQDTVVAAFRTFATARHCHVTLVMHPRKERESEDLSTSSIFGSAKASQEADNVLIIQDKRLTAVRGKKYLQVAKNRYSGDLGIVPLDFEKDSLSYQSKKKNKTKEDPDKLLDQYFEAYSINDQNYDISETKKSNETNKSQNTKQSTSTYLSDILSLNRTS
;
A
#
# COMPACT_ATOMS: atom_id res chain seq x y z
N MET A 1 20.38 -33.15 23.81
CA MET A 1 19.02 -33.71 23.62
C MET A 1 17.92 -32.66 23.91
N LEU A 2 18.11 -31.40 23.49
CA LEU A 2 17.18 -30.27 23.71
C LEU A 2 16.98 -29.41 22.44
N GLN A 3 17.43 -29.89 21.28
CA GLN A 3 17.28 -29.22 19.99
C GLN A 3 16.43 -30.00 18.96
N SER A 4 15.96 -31.22 19.26
CA SER A 4 15.14 -32.00 18.31
C SER A 4 13.63 -31.98 18.60
N VAL A 5 13.17 -31.28 19.64
CA VAL A 5 11.73 -31.22 20.00
C VAL A 5 11.01 -30.03 19.33
N LYS A 6 11.73 -29.04 18.80
CA LYS A 6 11.13 -27.89 18.09
C LYS A 6 10.65 -28.21 16.66
N ALA A 7 11.11 -29.29 16.05
CA ALA A 7 10.77 -29.64 14.66
C ALA A 7 9.48 -30.49 14.52
N TYR A 8 9.01 -31.13 15.59
CA TYR A 8 7.89 -32.10 15.51
C TYR A 8 6.50 -31.53 15.84
N ARG A 9 6.39 -30.27 16.28
CA ARG A 9 5.09 -29.63 16.55
C ARG A 9 4.46 -28.89 15.35
N PHE A 10 5.17 -28.80 14.23
CA PHE A 10 4.68 -28.11 13.02
C PHE A 10 3.84 -28.99 12.07
N PHE A 11 3.59 -30.27 12.40
CA PHE A 11 2.99 -31.23 11.46
C PHE A 11 1.60 -31.79 11.85
N ILE A 12 1.01 -31.42 13.00
CA ILE A 12 -0.27 -31.99 13.49
C ILE A 12 -1.34 -30.91 13.77
N LEU A 13 -1.42 -29.87 12.93
CA LEU A 13 -2.55 -28.91 12.99
C LEU A 13 -3.05 -28.48 11.61
N LYS A 14 -2.80 -29.30 10.59
CA LYS A 14 -3.27 -29.07 9.20
C LYS A 14 -4.46 -29.92 8.76
N ALA A 15 -5.17 -30.59 9.69
CA ALA A 15 -6.16 -31.61 9.34
C ALA A 15 -7.64 -31.26 9.59
N HIS A 16 -8.00 -30.12 10.17
CA HIS A 16 -9.42 -29.77 10.35
C HIS A 16 -9.72 -28.29 10.06
N VAL A 17 -9.69 -27.94 8.77
CA VAL A 17 -10.40 -26.76 8.27
C VAL A 17 -11.84 -27.18 8.00
N LYS A 18 -12.71 -27.02 9.01
CA LYS A 18 -14.16 -27.00 8.80
C LYS A 18 -14.57 -25.57 8.47
N LEU A 19 -15.24 -25.40 7.32
CA LEU A 19 -15.93 -24.20 6.92
C LEU A 19 -16.79 -23.67 8.08
N CYS A 20 -16.67 -22.38 8.39
CA CYS A 20 -17.76 -21.65 8.99
C CYS A 20 -17.81 -20.23 8.39
N PHE A 21 -19.02 -19.86 7.99
CA PHE A 21 -19.41 -18.67 7.25
C PHE A 21 -18.87 -17.37 7.87
N CYS A 22 -18.12 -16.59 7.09
CA CYS A 22 -17.83 -15.19 7.40
C CYS A 22 -18.85 -14.30 6.66
N ASN A 23 -19.54 -13.46 7.41
CA ASN A 23 -20.45 -12.45 6.87
C ASN A 23 -19.68 -11.41 6.04
N PHE A 24 -20.27 -11.11 4.88
CA PHE A 24 -19.85 -10.16 3.87
C PHE A 24 -19.40 -8.81 4.44
N ILE A 25 -18.11 -8.47 4.24
CA ILE A 25 -17.68 -7.07 4.26
C ILE A 25 -17.88 -6.57 2.83
N LYS A 26 -19.06 -6.02 2.55
CA LYS A 26 -19.24 -5.19 1.36
C LYS A 26 -18.36 -3.96 1.52
N HIS A 27 -17.31 -3.86 0.73
CA HIS A 27 -16.82 -2.54 0.36
C HIS A 27 -17.95 -1.93 -0.49
N GLU A 28 -18.84 -1.12 0.12
CA GLU A 28 -19.72 -0.25 -0.67
C GLU A 28 -18.79 0.71 -1.43
N ILE A 29 -18.37 0.27 -2.63
CA ILE A 29 -17.75 1.10 -3.64
C ILE A 29 -18.85 2.11 -3.97
N HIS A 30 -18.79 3.29 -3.34
CA HIS A 30 -19.48 4.44 -3.87
C HIS A 30 -18.93 4.62 -5.29
N SER A 31 -19.72 4.23 -6.28
CA SER A 31 -19.52 4.57 -7.67
C SER A 31 -19.68 6.08 -7.78
N VAL A 32 -18.65 6.83 -7.38
CA VAL A 32 -18.60 8.28 -7.50
C VAL A 32 -18.41 8.58 -8.97
N GLY A 33 -19.49 8.98 -9.65
CA GLY A 33 -19.40 9.58 -10.97
C GLY A 33 -18.63 10.89 -10.87
N LEU A 34 -17.94 11.30 -11.93
CA LEU A 34 -17.08 12.49 -11.87
C LEU A 34 -17.84 13.81 -11.72
N ASN A 35 -19.13 13.80 -12.03
CA ASN A 35 -20.03 14.91 -11.72
C ASN A 35 -20.26 15.05 -10.20
N ASP A 36 -19.88 14.05 -9.40
CA ASP A 36 -20.00 14.02 -7.96
C ASP A 36 -18.68 14.31 -7.23
N ILE A 37 -17.53 14.46 -7.93
CA ILE A 37 -16.30 15.00 -7.33
C ILE A 37 -16.47 16.52 -7.31
N PRO A 38 -16.79 17.12 -6.16
CA PRO A 38 -17.17 18.50 -6.17
C PRO A 38 -15.90 19.36 -6.35
N LYS A 39 -15.92 20.30 -7.31
CA LYS A 39 -14.93 21.38 -7.37
C LYS A 39 -15.19 22.38 -6.25
N ILE A 40 -14.95 21.97 -5.02
CA ILE A 40 -15.16 22.81 -3.85
C ILE A 40 -13.85 23.44 -3.44
N THR A 41 -13.89 24.75 -3.28
CA THR A 41 -12.83 25.45 -2.58
C THR A 41 -13.19 25.63 -1.11
N VAL A 42 -12.15 25.78 -0.29
CA VAL A 42 -12.24 26.17 1.13
C VAL A 42 -13.12 27.43 1.31
N THR A 43 -13.04 28.36 0.34
CA THR A 43 -13.86 29.57 0.30
C THR A 43 -15.34 29.29 0.06
N ASP A 44 -15.69 28.34 -0.82
CA ASP A 44 -17.08 27.98 -1.10
C ASP A 44 -17.75 27.36 0.13
N ILE A 45 -17.04 26.45 0.81
CA ILE A 45 -17.53 25.83 2.05
C ILE A 45 -17.85 26.89 3.09
N ARG A 46 -16.88 27.77 3.36
CA ARG A 46 -16.99 28.81 4.38
C ARG A 46 -18.09 29.82 4.02
N LYS A 47 -18.20 30.19 2.75
CA LYS A 47 -19.22 31.12 2.26
C LYS A 47 -20.62 30.54 2.45
N LEU A 48 -20.86 29.28 2.05
CA LEU A 48 -22.16 28.64 2.19
C LEU A 48 -22.60 28.55 3.66
N LEU A 49 -21.72 28.05 4.54
CA LEU A 49 -22.04 27.87 5.96
C LEU A 49 -22.37 29.21 6.63
N ARG A 50 -21.56 30.25 6.37
CA ARG A 50 -21.80 31.61 6.91
C ARG A 50 -23.07 32.25 6.35
N GLN A 51 -23.34 32.12 5.05
CA GLN A 51 -24.57 32.62 4.43
C GLN A 51 -25.84 32.02 5.06
N LYS A 52 -25.75 30.79 5.58
CA LYS A 52 -26.85 30.09 6.23
C LYS A 52 -26.86 30.25 7.75
N GLY A 53 -26.04 31.15 8.30
CA GLY A 53 -26.04 31.48 9.73
C GLY A 53 -25.28 30.49 10.62
N PHE A 54 -24.54 29.54 10.03
CA PHE A 54 -23.71 28.62 10.81
C PHE A 54 -22.38 29.28 11.18
N ALA A 55 -22.07 29.29 12.48
CA ALA A 55 -20.74 29.64 12.96
C ALA A 55 -19.74 28.57 12.49
N VAL A 56 -18.61 29.01 11.92
CA VAL A 56 -17.56 28.13 11.41
C VAL A 56 -16.28 28.39 12.20
N GLN A 57 -15.87 27.39 12.97
CA GLN A 57 -14.57 27.34 13.61
C GLN A 57 -13.56 26.66 12.68
N ASP A 58 -12.37 27.23 12.59
CA ASP A 58 -11.28 26.64 11.82
C ASP A 58 -10.55 25.60 12.66
N GLY A 59 -10.57 24.34 12.22
CA GLY A 59 -9.76 23.27 12.79
C GLY A 59 -8.42 23.11 12.05
N TYR A 60 -7.68 22.04 12.31
CA TYR A 60 -6.50 21.68 11.54
C TYR A 60 -6.90 21.10 10.18
N THR A 61 -7.63 19.98 10.19
CA THR A 61 -8.02 19.24 8.98
C THR A 61 -9.39 19.65 8.46
N SER A 62 -10.26 20.14 9.35
CA SER A 62 -11.69 20.27 9.08
C SER A 62 -12.22 21.64 9.54
N PHE A 63 -13.27 22.11 8.89
CA PHE A 63 -14.14 23.14 9.43
C PHE A 63 -15.09 22.54 10.44
N ILE A 64 -15.23 23.17 11.60
CA ILE A 64 -16.09 22.72 12.68
C ILE A 64 -17.31 23.64 12.74
N THR A 65 -18.50 23.06 12.69
CA THR A 65 -19.76 23.81 12.77
C THR A 65 -20.83 23.02 13.51
N LYS A 66 -22.00 23.63 13.76
CA LYS A 66 -23.13 22.93 14.41
C LYS A 66 -23.80 21.97 13.44
N CYS A 67 -24.21 20.81 13.93
CA CYS A 67 -24.96 19.85 13.14
C CYS A 67 -26.39 20.32 12.88
N ALA A 68 -26.76 20.55 11.62
CA ALA A 68 -28.14 20.92 11.25
C ALA A 68 -29.16 19.83 11.62
N ILE A 69 -28.76 18.56 11.61
CA ILE A 69 -29.65 17.41 11.88
C ILE A 69 -29.89 17.25 13.38
N CYS A 70 -28.83 17.32 14.19
CA CYS A 70 -28.95 17.18 15.64
C CYS A 70 -29.53 18.43 16.35
N SER A 71 -29.57 19.59 15.67
CA SER A 71 -30.06 20.84 16.26
C SER A 71 -31.59 20.88 16.42
N GLY A 72 -32.32 19.94 15.85
CA GLY A 72 -33.77 19.78 16.06
C GLY A 72 -34.15 19.12 17.38
N ASP A 73 -33.19 18.48 18.08
CA ASP A 73 -33.41 17.90 19.40
C ASP A 73 -33.13 18.95 20.48
N GLU A 74 -34.17 19.53 21.07
CA GLU A 74 -34.13 20.58 22.09
C GLU A 74 -33.32 20.22 23.36
N LYS A 75 -32.82 18.98 23.50
CA LYS A 75 -32.18 18.48 24.73
C LYS A 75 -30.65 18.51 24.77
N ASN A 76 -29.91 18.80 23.69
CA ASN A 76 -28.43 18.83 23.75
C ASN A 76 -27.77 19.67 22.64
N GLY A 77 -27.57 20.96 22.90
CA GLY A 77 -27.19 22.01 21.93
C GLY A 77 -25.71 22.11 21.48
N ASP A 78 -24.90 21.04 21.62
CA ASP A 78 -23.43 21.12 21.36
C ASP A 78 -22.90 20.11 20.32
N SER A 79 -23.76 19.63 19.42
CA SER A 79 -23.36 18.68 18.38
C SER A 79 -22.52 19.34 17.28
N LYS A 80 -21.30 18.84 17.08
CA LYS A 80 -20.36 19.33 16.05
C LYS A 80 -20.42 18.48 14.78
N VAL A 81 -20.30 19.14 13.64
CA VAL A 81 -20.03 18.56 12.32
C VAL A 81 -18.65 19.02 11.91
N TYR A 82 -17.87 18.08 11.39
CA TYR A 82 -16.54 18.31 10.84
C TYR A 82 -16.65 18.18 9.33
N VAL A 83 -16.22 19.21 8.61
CA VAL A 83 -16.20 19.24 7.14
C VAL A 83 -14.75 19.32 6.69
N ASN A 84 -14.26 18.29 6.04
CA ASN A 84 -12.87 18.22 5.56
C ASN A 84 -12.59 19.37 4.58
N LYS A 85 -11.51 20.11 4.83
CA LYS A 85 -11.16 21.30 4.03
C LYS A 85 -10.78 21.00 2.58
N ARG A 86 -10.34 19.76 2.29
CA ARG A 86 -9.78 19.36 1.00
C ARG A 86 -10.82 18.71 0.08
N THR A 87 -11.71 17.90 0.65
CA THR A 87 -12.71 17.11 -0.08
C THR A 87 -14.14 17.60 0.12
N GLY A 88 -14.41 18.40 1.16
CA GLY A 88 -15.77 18.75 1.56
C GLY A 88 -16.54 17.60 2.22
N TYR A 89 -15.91 16.43 2.41
CA TYR A 89 -16.51 15.30 3.12
C TYR A 89 -16.84 15.71 4.55
N PHE A 90 -18.07 15.46 4.99
CA PHE A 90 -18.54 15.84 6.32
C PHE A 90 -18.83 14.63 7.17
N VAL A 91 -18.73 14.79 8.49
CA VAL A 91 -19.12 13.78 9.47
C VAL A 91 -19.61 14.44 10.75
N CYS A 92 -20.71 13.91 11.29
CA CYS A 92 -21.20 14.24 12.62
C CYS A 92 -20.97 13.06 13.58
N PRO A 93 -20.06 13.18 14.56
CA PRO A 93 -19.80 12.11 15.53
C PRO A 93 -21.01 11.75 16.42
N LYS A 94 -22.01 12.65 16.55
CA LYS A 94 -23.19 12.43 17.39
C LYS A 94 -24.23 11.55 16.70
N CYS A 95 -24.71 11.96 15.52
CA CYS A 95 -25.72 11.21 14.77
C CYS A 95 -25.14 10.18 13.80
N ASP A 96 -23.80 10.09 13.67
CA ASP A 96 -23.12 9.18 12.73
C ASP A 96 -23.40 9.45 11.25
N ILE A 97 -23.97 10.61 10.93
CA ILE A 97 -24.25 10.99 9.55
C ILE A 97 -23.00 11.61 8.96
N HIS A 98 -22.57 11.09 7.83
CA HIS A 98 -21.43 11.55 7.07
C HIS A 98 -21.73 11.49 5.57
N GLY A 99 -20.82 11.98 4.73
CA GLY A 99 -20.95 11.89 3.29
C GLY A 99 -20.21 12.99 2.55
N ASP A 100 -20.38 13.00 1.23
CA ASP A 100 -19.78 14.00 0.37
C ASP A 100 -20.49 15.36 0.50
N TRP A 101 -19.83 16.40 0.01
CA TRP A 101 -20.36 17.76 0.08
C TRP A 101 -21.73 17.94 -0.54
N ASN A 102 -22.06 17.23 -1.62
CA ASN A 102 -23.36 17.38 -2.29
C ASN A 102 -24.51 17.07 -1.32
N ILE A 103 -24.31 16.12 -0.40
CA ILE A 103 -25.26 15.79 0.66
C ILE A 103 -25.32 16.93 1.68
N LEU A 104 -24.17 17.42 2.18
CA LEU A 104 -24.11 18.53 3.13
C LEU A 104 -24.74 19.81 2.58
N GLU A 105 -24.42 20.16 1.33
CA GLU A 105 -24.91 21.33 0.65
C GLU A 105 -26.44 21.31 0.56
N ARG A 106 -27.03 20.15 0.22
CA ARG A 106 -28.49 20.00 0.19
C ARG A 106 -29.11 20.06 1.59
N LEU A 107 -28.46 19.47 2.59
CA LEU A 107 -28.87 19.56 4.01
C LEU A 107 -28.89 21.01 4.53
N VAL A 108 -27.91 21.82 4.11
CA VAL A 108 -27.73 23.20 4.58
C VAL A 108 -28.54 24.21 3.76
N LYS A 109 -28.75 23.98 2.45
CA LYS A 109 -29.44 24.95 1.57
C LYS A 109 -30.95 25.00 1.78
N ARG A 110 -31.62 23.86 2.04
CA ARG A 110 -33.10 23.74 1.99
C ARG A 110 -33.74 23.76 3.38
N ALA A 111 -34.88 24.46 3.48
CA ALA A 111 -35.68 24.52 4.71
C ALA A 111 -36.44 23.22 5.03
N LYS A 112 -36.66 22.35 4.03
CA LYS A 112 -37.25 21.01 4.20
C LYS A 112 -36.30 19.97 3.59
N ILE A 113 -36.03 18.92 4.36
CA ILE A 113 -35.20 17.78 3.92
C ILE A 113 -35.96 17.03 2.80
N GLU A 114 -35.29 16.84 1.66
CA GLU A 114 -35.82 16.07 0.53
C GLU A 114 -36.00 14.60 0.90
N ALA A 115 -36.99 13.92 0.29
CA ALA A 115 -37.26 12.50 0.56
C ALA A 115 -36.01 11.62 0.40
N THR A 116 -35.25 11.81 -0.69
CA THR A 116 -34.00 11.06 -0.95
C THR A 116 -32.94 11.24 0.15
N ILE A 117 -32.87 12.40 0.80
CA ILE A 117 -31.93 12.65 1.90
C ILE A 117 -32.48 12.07 3.20
N LYS A 118 -33.81 12.11 3.42
CA LYS A 118 -34.43 11.42 4.56
C LYS A 118 -34.16 9.92 4.50
N ASP A 119 -34.36 9.30 3.34
CA ASP A 119 -34.09 7.88 3.12
C ASP A 119 -32.61 7.56 3.39
N TYR A 120 -31.69 8.43 2.96
CA TYR A 120 -30.26 8.30 3.24
C TYR A 120 -29.96 8.36 4.74
N ILE A 121 -30.52 9.33 5.47
CA ILE A 121 -30.37 9.47 6.92
C ILE A 121 -30.95 8.24 7.64
N GLU A 122 -32.13 7.77 7.24
CA GLU A 122 -32.77 6.59 7.80
C GLU A 122 -31.92 5.33 7.59
N LYS A 123 -31.36 5.13 6.38
CA LYS A 123 -30.41 4.03 6.11
C LYS A 123 -29.19 4.10 7.04
N MET A 124 -28.62 5.28 7.24
CA MET A 124 -27.48 5.48 8.15
C MET A 124 -27.83 5.16 9.61
N HIS A 125 -28.99 5.61 10.08
CA HIS A 125 -29.46 5.30 11.43
C HIS A 125 -29.75 3.79 11.60
N GLN A 126 -30.31 3.12 10.60
CA GLN A 126 -30.53 1.67 10.62
C GLN A 126 -29.19 0.92 10.73
N ASN A 127 -28.20 1.30 9.92
CA ASN A 127 -26.85 0.71 9.99
C ASN A 127 -26.21 0.91 11.37
N ALA A 128 -26.34 2.11 11.95
CA ALA A 128 -25.84 2.39 13.29
C ALA A 128 -26.52 1.54 14.36
N CYS A 129 -27.84 1.37 14.28
CA CYS A 129 -28.61 0.55 15.21
C CYS A 129 -28.23 -0.94 15.07
N GLN A 130 -28.05 -1.43 13.85
CA GLN A 130 -27.61 -2.81 13.62
C GLN A 130 -26.23 -3.05 14.22
N PHE A 131 -25.27 -2.15 13.95
CA PHE A 131 -23.93 -2.25 14.53
C PHE A 131 -23.97 -2.25 16.07
N GLN A 132 -24.80 -1.41 16.69
CA GLN A 132 -24.94 -1.40 18.15
C GLN A 132 -25.43 -2.74 18.71
N LYS A 133 -26.36 -3.42 18.02
CA LYS A 133 -26.81 -4.77 18.40
C LYS A 133 -25.68 -5.79 18.27
N ASP A 134 -24.94 -5.75 17.17
CA ASP A 134 -23.81 -6.65 16.92
C ASP A 134 -22.71 -6.44 17.97
N TRP A 135 -22.43 -5.19 18.31
CA TRP A 135 -21.48 -4.84 19.36
C TRP A 135 -21.95 -5.32 20.74
N GLN A 136 -23.23 -5.16 21.08
CA GLN A 136 -23.77 -5.67 22.33
C GLN A 136 -23.62 -7.20 22.43
N ASN A 137 -23.88 -7.93 21.34
CA ASN A 137 -23.67 -9.37 21.29
C ASN A 137 -22.20 -9.76 21.56
N ILE A 138 -21.25 -8.97 21.07
CA ILE A 138 -19.82 -9.16 21.39
C ILE A 138 -19.58 -8.87 22.88
N LEU A 139 -20.14 -7.79 23.43
CA LEU A 139 -20.00 -7.46 24.85
C LEU A 139 -20.52 -8.57 25.76
N ASP A 140 -21.58 -9.26 25.36
CA ASP A 140 -22.20 -10.34 26.14
C ASP A 140 -21.40 -11.65 26.08
N ASN A 141 -20.73 -11.92 24.95
CA ASN A 141 -19.99 -13.17 24.71
C ASN A 141 -18.47 -13.10 24.96
N THR A 142 -17.94 -11.94 25.33
CA THR A 142 -16.50 -11.74 25.53
C THR A 142 -16.22 -11.20 26.92
N THR A 143 -14.98 -11.36 27.39
CA THR A 143 -14.56 -10.84 28.70
C THR A 143 -13.69 -9.59 28.49
N SER A 144 -13.91 -8.58 29.33
CA SER A 144 -13.05 -7.38 29.34
C SER A 144 -11.66 -7.74 29.85
N MET A 145 -10.61 -7.26 29.17
CA MET A 145 -9.22 -7.50 29.59
C MET A 145 -8.94 -6.99 31.01
N SER A 146 -9.64 -5.93 31.44
CA SER A 146 -9.54 -5.37 32.79
C SER A 146 -10.07 -6.29 33.91
N LYS A 147 -10.83 -7.33 33.58
CA LYS A 147 -11.38 -8.29 34.56
C LYS A 147 -10.52 -9.55 34.74
N LEU A 148 -9.54 -9.76 33.86
CA LEU A 148 -8.68 -10.94 33.88
C LEU A 148 -7.62 -10.82 34.99
N ASN A 149 -7.19 -11.96 35.51
CA ASN A 149 -6.09 -12.00 36.46
C ASN A 149 -4.73 -11.85 35.75
N GLU A 150 -3.68 -11.55 36.51
CA GLU A 150 -2.34 -11.28 35.96
C GLU A 150 -1.79 -12.49 35.16
N LYS A 151 -2.09 -13.71 35.61
CA LYS A 151 -1.63 -14.94 34.97
C LYS A 151 -2.29 -15.16 33.61
N GLU A 152 -3.61 -14.98 33.53
CA GLU A 152 -4.38 -15.06 32.28
C GLU A 152 -3.86 -14.05 31.26
N VAL A 153 -3.61 -12.82 31.70
CA VAL A 153 -3.10 -11.76 30.84
C VAL A 153 -1.71 -12.11 30.34
N LEU A 154 -0.83 -12.62 31.20
CA LEU A 154 0.50 -13.07 30.81
C LEU A 154 0.44 -14.21 29.77
N ASP A 155 -0.48 -15.16 29.93
CA ASP A 155 -0.69 -16.26 28.98
C ASP A 155 -1.23 -15.77 27.63
N ILE A 156 -2.14 -14.79 27.64
CA ILE A 156 -2.64 -14.12 26.43
C ILE A 156 -1.50 -13.38 25.72
N PHE A 157 -0.71 -12.59 26.45
CA PHE A 157 0.41 -11.85 25.86
C PHE A 157 1.45 -12.79 25.25
N ARG A 158 1.69 -13.96 25.86
CA ARG A 158 2.54 -15.00 25.27
C ARG A 158 1.94 -15.60 24.00
N LEU A 159 0.63 -15.84 23.98
CA LEU A 159 -0.07 -16.42 22.83
C LEU A 159 0.00 -15.50 21.60
N PHE A 160 -0.14 -14.19 21.81
CA PHE A 160 -0.10 -13.16 20.76
C PHE A 160 1.32 -12.58 20.52
N GLU A 161 2.35 -13.12 21.19
CA GLU A 161 3.73 -12.63 21.13
C GLU A 161 3.90 -11.13 21.47
N TYR A 162 3.06 -10.62 22.38
CA TYR A 162 3.06 -9.23 22.81
C TYR A 162 4.00 -8.97 24.00
N PRO A 163 4.60 -7.77 24.08
CA PRO A 163 5.44 -7.38 25.21
C PRO A 163 4.59 -7.24 26.48
N TYR A 164 4.84 -8.06 27.48
CA TYR A 164 4.15 -7.97 28.77
C TYR A 164 4.76 -6.89 29.66
N HIS A 165 3.91 -6.08 30.31
CA HIS A 165 4.31 -5.22 31.42
C HIS A 165 3.17 -5.04 32.42
N HIS A 166 3.50 -4.64 33.65
CA HIS A 166 2.55 -4.52 34.76
C HIS A 166 1.36 -3.57 34.52
N GLU A 167 1.46 -2.55 33.65
CA GLU A 167 0.33 -1.68 33.31
C GLU A 167 -0.38 -2.11 32.01
N ALA A 168 -0.05 -3.28 31.44
CA ALA A 168 -0.61 -3.74 30.17
C ALA A 168 -2.14 -3.88 30.23
N ASN A 169 -2.66 -4.30 31.38
CA ASN A 169 -4.09 -4.33 31.66
C ASN A 169 -4.78 -2.97 31.62
N LYS A 170 -4.06 -1.89 31.97
CA LYS A 170 -4.59 -0.52 31.88
C LYS A 170 -4.61 -0.04 30.43
N VAL A 171 -3.59 -0.40 29.66
CA VAL A 171 -3.46 -0.03 28.24
C VAL A 171 -4.54 -0.71 27.41
N LEU A 172 -4.80 -1.98 27.69
CA LEU A 172 -5.82 -2.79 27.03
C LEU A 172 -7.16 -2.80 27.77
N SER A 173 -7.42 -1.84 28.66
CA SER A 173 -8.63 -1.84 29.51
C SER A 173 -9.94 -1.92 28.74
N ASP A 174 -9.93 -1.34 27.54
CA ASP A 174 -11.09 -1.25 26.66
C ASP A 174 -11.15 -2.43 25.68
N ALA A 175 -10.07 -3.21 25.57
CA ALA A 175 -10.03 -4.40 24.73
C ALA A 175 -10.76 -5.56 25.41
N ARG A 176 -11.27 -6.47 24.57
CA ARG A 176 -12.03 -7.64 25.01
C ARG A 176 -11.42 -8.89 24.41
N ILE A 177 -11.61 -10.01 25.09
CA ILE A 177 -11.13 -11.31 24.64
C ILE A 177 -12.27 -12.32 24.57
N SER A 178 -12.24 -13.18 23.55
CA SER A 178 -13.12 -14.34 23.44
C SER A 178 -12.94 -15.31 24.60
N THR A 179 -13.96 -16.12 24.87
CA THR A 179 -13.96 -17.10 25.98
C THR A 179 -12.90 -18.20 25.82
N ASP A 180 -12.47 -18.48 24.59
CA ASP A 180 -11.38 -19.42 24.27
C ASP A 180 -9.99 -18.78 24.32
N HIS A 181 -9.90 -17.48 24.64
CA HIS A 181 -8.67 -16.68 24.72
C HIS A 181 -7.88 -16.59 23.40
N THR A 182 -8.50 -16.89 22.26
CA THR A 182 -7.82 -16.89 20.95
C THR A 182 -8.00 -15.62 20.13
N THR A 183 -8.99 -14.78 20.48
CA THR A 183 -9.39 -13.62 19.68
C THR A 183 -9.54 -12.37 20.55
N LEU A 184 -8.84 -11.30 20.17
CA LEU A 184 -8.91 -9.98 20.80
C LEU A 184 -9.76 -9.01 19.97
N TYR A 185 -10.58 -8.22 20.66
CA TYR A 185 -11.45 -7.19 20.08
C TYR A 185 -11.09 -5.82 20.65
N PHE A 186 -10.70 -4.89 19.79
CA PHE A 186 -10.29 -3.53 20.14
C PHE A 186 -11.36 -2.54 19.68
N PRO A 187 -12.05 -1.82 20.57
CA PRO A 187 -13.08 -0.87 20.17
C PRO A 187 -12.48 0.33 19.43
N LEU A 188 -13.10 0.70 18.31
CA LEU A 188 -12.78 1.89 17.53
C LEU A 188 -13.73 3.03 17.91
N LYS A 189 -13.15 4.14 18.35
CA LYS A 189 -13.89 5.29 18.87
C LYS A 189 -13.84 6.47 17.89
N ASN A 190 -14.92 7.24 17.88
CA ASN A 190 -15.01 8.50 17.14
C ASN A 190 -14.56 9.71 17.99
N ALA A 191 -14.72 10.93 17.46
CA ALA A 191 -14.24 12.16 18.10
C ALA A 191 -14.96 12.53 19.43
N ILE A 192 -16.08 11.88 19.76
CA ILE A 192 -16.79 12.01 21.04
C ILE A 192 -16.66 10.74 21.90
N GLU A 193 -15.67 9.90 21.60
CA GLU A 193 -15.40 8.62 22.27
C GLU A 193 -16.52 7.56 22.17
N LYS A 194 -17.51 7.75 21.29
CA LYS A 194 -18.53 6.73 20.99
C LYS A 194 -17.90 5.59 20.18
N VAL A 195 -18.17 4.34 20.58
CA VAL A 195 -17.75 3.15 19.84
C VAL A 195 -18.60 3.01 18.58
N ILE A 196 -17.92 3.00 17.43
CA ILE A 196 -18.53 2.95 16.09
C ILE A 196 -17.99 1.78 15.24
N GLY A 197 -17.00 1.07 15.78
CA GLY A 197 -16.41 -0.12 15.19
C GLY A 197 -15.56 -0.90 16.19
N TYR A 198 -14.96 -1.98 15.73
CA TYR A 198 -13.94 -2.72 16.47
C TYR A 198 -12.94 -3.37 15.51
N ARG A 199 -11.70 -3.57 15.95
CA ARG A 199 -10.71 -4.41 15.27
C ARG A 199 -10.63 -5.76 15.95
N LYS A 200 -10.58 -6.81 15.14
CA LYS A 200 -10.45 -8.19 15.58
C LYS A 200 -9.05 -8.70 15.23
N LEU A 201 -8.37 -9.30 16.21
CA LEU A 201 -7.08 -9.96 16.06
C LEU A 201 -7.20 -11.40 16.53
N GLN A 202 -6.73 -12.34 15.72
CA GLN A 202 -6.69 -13.76 16.06
C GLN A 202 -5.24 -14.19 16.32
N ALA A 203 -5.04 -15.01 17.34
CA ALA A 203 -3.72 -15.57 17.67
C ALA A 203 -3.13 -16.35 16.47
N GLY A 204 -1.86 -16.09 16.17
CA GLY A 204 -1.12 -16.62 15.03
C GLY A 204 -1.43 -15.95 13.68
N ARG A 205 -2.28 -14.91 13.66
CA ARG A 205 -2.60 -14.06 12.50
C ARG A 205 -2.67 -12.59 12.89
N GLU A 206 -1.77 -12.16 13.75
CA GLU A 206 -1.75 -10.82 14.34
C GLU A 206 -1.56 -9.71 13.29
N GLU A 207 -0.92 -10.02 12.16
CA GLU A 207 -0.73 -9.10 11.04
C GLU A 207 -1.98 -8.92 10.18
N GLU A 208 -2.94 -9.86 10.23
CA GLU A 208 -4.17 -9.86 9.42
C GLU A 208 -5.36 -9.27 10.20
N SER A 209 -5.24 -8.01 10.66
CA SER A 209 -6.29 -7.39 11.47
C SER A 209 -7.57 -7.10 10.67
N GLU A 210 -8.72 -7.58 11.16
CA GLU A 210 -10.02 -7.33 10.54
C GLU A 210 -10.72 -6.14 11.23
N SER A 211 -11.08 -5.10 10.48
CA SER A 211 -11.87 -3.96 11.00
C SER A 211 -13.35 -4.17 10.70
N HIS A 212 -14.18 -4.10 11.74
CA HIS A 212 -15.64 -4.21 11.66
C HIS A 212 -16.32 -2.95 12.19
N GLY A 213 -17.51 -2.67 11.67
CA GLY A 213 -18.34 -1.55 12.08
C GLY A 213 -18.51 -0.49 11.01
N MET A 214 -18.99 0.69 11.41
CA MET A 214 -19.40 1.73 10.48
C MET A 214 -18.18 2.30 9.75
N HIS A 215 -18.04 1.96 8.46
CA HIS A 215 -17.09 2.53 7.50
C HIS A 215 -15.62 2.65 7.97
N SER A 216 -15.16 1.77 8.87
CA SER A 216 -13.83 1.87 9.51
C SER A 216 -13.58 3.22 10.23
N ALA A 217 -14.64 3.90 10.67
CA ALA A 217 -14.62 5.33 10.96
C ALA A 217 -14.02 5.77 12.31
N GLY A 218 -13.25 4.90 12.98
CA GLY A 218 -12.70 5.19 14.30
C GLY A 218 -11.26 4.73 14.50
N LEU A 219 -10.65 5.19 15.58
CA LEU A 219 -9.31 4.78 16.00
C LEU A 219 -9.38 4.13 17.37
N PHE A 220 -8.54 3.12 17.56
CA PHE A 220 -8.20 2.65 18.88
C PHE A 220 -7.10 3.54 19.45
N TRP A 221 -7.26 3.98 20.69
CA TRP A 221 -6.25 4.74 21.40
C TRP A 221 -6.33 4.45 22.90
N CYS A 222 -5.21 4.64 23.59
CA CYS A 222 -5.10 4.47 25.03
C CYS A 222 -4.24 5.56 25.66
N LYS A 223 -4.46 5.85 26.95
CA LYS A 223 -3.63 6.79 27.72
C LYS A 223 -2.47 6.02 28.35
N ALA A 224 -1.24 6.38 28.00
CA ALA A 224 -0.06 5.75 28.59
C ALA A 224 0.38 6.45 29.89
N HIS A 225 0.44 7.79 29.94
CA HIS A 225 0.94 8.49 31.13
C HIS A 225 0.56 9.98 31.20
N LYS A 226 0.34 10.50 32.43
CA LYS A 226 0.14 11.90 32.90
C LYS A 226 0.29 13.03 31.87
N VAL A 227 -0.63 13.16 30.91
CA VAL A 227 -0.71 14.30 30.00
C VAL A 227 -2.18 14.72 29.83
N SER A 228 -2.42 16.03 29.70
CA SER A 228 -3.73 16.57 29.32
C SER A 228 -4.18 15.98 27.98
N HIS A 229 -5.46 15.62 27.88
CA HIS A 229 -6.04 14.91 26.72
C HIS A 229 -5.73 15.54 25.35
N ASN A 230 -5.45 16.85 25.29
CA ASN A 230 -5.32 17.59 24.02
C ASN A 230 -3.88 17.96 23.63
N ALA A 231 -2.88 17.64 24.45
CA ALA A 231 -1.52 18.17 24.25
C ALA A 231 -0.71 17.40 23.18
N GLN A 232 -0.71 16.06 23.22
CA GLN A 232 0.11 15.25 22.32
C GLN A 232 -0.47 13.85 22.09
N ALA A 233 -0.44 13.41 20.83
CA ALA A 233 -0.67 12.01 20.45
C ALA A 233 0.55 11.43 19.71
N ILE A 234 0.82 10.15 19.94
CA ILE A 234 1.81 9.36 19.21
C ILE A 234 1.06 8.36 18.33
N LEU A 235 1.29 8.44 17.02
CA LEU A 235 0.63 7.63 16.01
C LEU A 235 1.61 6.56 15.52
N VAL A 236 1.19 5.30 15.61
CA VAL A 236 1.98 4.13 15.22
C VAL A 236 1.17 3.15 14.37
N PRO A 237 1.82 2.37 13.49
CA PRO A 237 1.14 1.47 12.56
C PRO A 237 0.62 0.18 13.23
N SER A 238 1.25 -0.30 14.30
CA SER A 238 0.92 -1.59 14.91
C SER A 238 0.47 -1.47 16.37
N ILE A 239 -0.33 -2.42 16.83
CA ILE A 239 -0.70 -2.54 18.25
C ILE A 239 0.51 -2.89 19.12
N GLN A 240 1.47 -3.64 18.58
CA GLN A 240 2.70 -4.00 19.28
C GLN A 240 3.53 -2.76 19.62
N ASP A 241 3.57 -1.77 18.71
CA ASP A 241 4.21 -0.48 18.96
C ASP A 241 3.52 0.29 20.07
N VAL A 242 2.17 0.30 20.09
CA VAL A 242 1.40 0.91 21.18
C VAL A 242 1.77 0.26 22.51
N LEU A 243 1.85 -1.07 22.57
CA LEU A 243 2.19 -1.80 23.80
C LEU A 243 3.63 -1.49 24.26
N HIS A 244 4.61 -1.42 23.35
CA HIS A 244 5.98 -1.04 23.68
C HIS A 244 6.08 0.40 24.19
N LEU A 245 5.41 1.35 23.54
CA LEU A 245 5.38 2.75 23.99
C LEU A 245 4.70 2.88 25.36
N ALA A 246 3.64 2.11 25.59
CA ALA A 246 2.96 2.12 26.87
C ALA A 246 3.84 1.52 27.99
N ALA A 247 4.53 0.41 27.70
CA ALA A 247 5.46 -0.22 28.65
C ALA A 247 6.59 0.74 29.09
N HIS A 248 7.03 1.61 28.18
CA HIS A 248 8.03 2.64 28.46
C HIS A 248 7.44 3.93 29.05
N LYS A 249 6.14 3.98 29.35
CA LYS A 249 5.46 5.14 29.96
C LYS A 249 5.68 6.42 29.15
N ILE A 250 5.53 6.33 27.83
CA ILE A 250 5.62 7.50 26.95
C ILE A 250 4.46 8.46 27.26
N PRO A 251 4.73 9.77 27.44
CA PRO A 251 3.69 10.75 27.71
C PRO A 251 2.81 11.01 26.49
N GLY A 252 1.48 10.97 26.65
CA GLY A 252 0.51 11.29 25.61
C GLY A 252 -0.51 10.17 25.32
N SER A 253 -1.38 10.44 24.37
CA SER A 253 -2.31 9.43 23.82
C SER A 253 -1.58 8.58 22.79
N LEU A 254 -1.62 7.26 22.95
CA LEU A 254 -1.06 6.33 21.97
C LEU A 254 -2.18 5.88 21.04
N VAL A 255 -1.98 6.06 19.74
CA VAL A 255 -3.00 5.85 18.71
C VAL A 255 -2.53 4.79 17.73
N TRP A 256 -3.37 3.76 17.53
CA TRP A 256 -3.11 2.69 16.59
C TRP A 256 -3.74 2.98 15.22
N LEU A 257 -2.91 3.28 14.22
CA LEU A 257 -3.31 3.50 12.83
C LEU A 257 -3.70 2.18 12.15
N ASN A 258 -4.57 2.25 11.14
CA ASN A 258 -4.94 1.07 10.32
C ASN A 258 -4.06 1.04 9.07
N ASN A 259 -2.93 0.32 9.07
CA ASN A 259 -1.99 0.28 7.93
C ASN A 259 -1.63 1.67 7.37
N CYS A 260 -1.58 2.69 8.25
CA CYS A 260 -1.39 4.11 7.89
C CYS A 260 -2.47 4.70 6.95
N ASN A 261 -3.59 4.02 6.75
CA ASN A 261 -4.75 4.51 6.02
C ASN A 261 -5.58 5.43 6.95
N LEU A 262 -5.86 6.64 6.47
CA LEU A 262 -6.63 7.65 7.20
C LEU A 262 -7.71 8.24 6.28
N PRO A 263 -8.88 7.61 6.19
CA PRO A 263 -10.02 8.15 5.47
C PRO A 263 -10.53 9.45 6.13
N PRO A 264 -11.15 10.39 5.39
CA PRO A 264 -11.59 11.68 5.94
C PRO A 264 -12.51 11.57 7.16
N VAL A 265 -13.33 10.52 7.23
CA VAL A 265 -14.26 10.27 8.34
C VAL A 265 -13.54 10.09 9.69
N VAL A 266 -12.28 9.65 9.68
CA VAL A 266 -11.48 9.40 10.88
C VAL A 266 -10.75 10.64 11.38
N LEU A 267 -10.42 11.58 10.49
CA LEU A 267 -9.60 12.76 10.82
C LEU A 267 -10.11 13.59 12.02
N PRO A 268 -11.43 13.76 12.23
CA PRO A 268 -11.96 14.47 13.40
C PRO A 268 -11.53 13.89 14.75
N THR A 269 -11.24 12.59 14.82
CA THR A 269 -10.74 11.93 16.05
C THR A 269 -9.38 12.49 16.49
N LEU A 270 -8.61 13.04 15.55
CA LEU A 270 -7.27 13.59 15.77
C LEU A 270 -7.27 15.12 15.83
N GLU A 271 -8.43 15.77 15.67
CA GLU A 271 -8.53 17.23 15.58
C GLU A 271 -8.19 17.91 16.92
N GLY A 272 -8.45 17.26 18.04
CA GLY A 272 -8.22 17.80 19.39
C GLY A 272 -6.73 17.89 19.80
N TYR A 273 -5.82 17.24 19.09
CA TYR A 273 -4.40 17.19 19.45
C TYR A 273 -3.60 18.35 18.84
N GLN A 274 -2.90 19.11 19.66
CA GLN A 274 -2.05 20.21 19.17
C GLN A 274 -0.75 19.74 18.55
N LYS A 275 -0.20 18.62 19.03
CA LYS A 275 1.06 18.03 18.56
C LYS A 275 0.84 16.56 18.21
N LEU A 276 1.26 16.15 17.02
CA LEU A 276 1.24 14.77 16.56
C LEU A 276 2.66 14.26 16.33
N CYS A 277 3.03 13.18 17.01
CA CYS A 277 4.29 12.48 16.77
C CYS A 277 4.00 11.24 15.91
N LEU A 278 4.59 11.20 14.72
CA LEU A 278 4.46 10.11 13.77
C LEU A 278 5.67 9.19 13.90
N TRP A 279 5.44 7.90 14.14
CA TRP A 279 6.48 6.90 14.25
C TRP A 279 6.11 5.67 13.43
N GLY A 280 6.87 5.44 12.36
CA GLY A 280 6.72 4.30 11.47
C GLY A 280 7.51 4.52 10.18
N ASP A 281 7.16 3.76 9.15
CA ASP A 281 7.74 3.89 7.81
C ASP A 281 7.62 5.34 7.28
N TRP A 282 8.72 5.88 6.78
CA TRP A 282 8.84 7.30 6.44
C TRP A 282 7.80 7.74 5.41
N ASP A 283 7.62 6.94 4.35
CA ASP A 283 6.74 7.29 3.24
C ASP A 283 5.26 7.21 3.63
N ASN A 284 4.93 6.21 4.44
CA ASN A 284 3.61 6.08 5.03
C ASN A 284 3.32 7.22 6.02
N MET A 285 4.26 7.56 6.90
CA MET A 285 4.10 8.65 7.87
C MET A 285 4.03 10.03 7.18
N CYS A 286 4.78 10.24 6.09
CA CYS A 286 4.66 11.47 5.28
C CYS A 286 3.25 11.62 4.69
N THR A 287 2.69 10.53 4.15
CA THR A 287 1.30 10.50 3.66
C THR A 287 0.31 10.88 4.77
N VAL A 288 0.52 10.34 5.97
CA VAL A 288 -0.29 10.63 7.16
C VAL A 288 -0.16 12.11 7.56
N ALA A 289 1.04 12.66 7.56
CA ALA A 289 1.31 14.06 7.89
C ALA A 289 0.59 15.03 6.93
N GLU A 290 0.62 14.76 5.62
CA GLU A 290 -0.09 15.55 4.61
C GLU A 290 -1.60 15.66 4.88
N LYS A 291 -2.21 14.59 5.44
CA LYS A 291 -3.64 14.57 5.77
C LYS A 291 -3.96 15.28 7.09
N LEU A 292 -3.04 15.23 8.06
CA LEU A 292 -3.24 15.74 9.41
C LEU A 292 -2.77 17.19 9.64
N GLY A 293 -2.13 17.79 8.64
CA GLY A 293 -1.54 19.12 8.69
C GLY A 293 -0.07 19.04 9.12
N GLU A 294 0.84 19.28 8.18
CA GLU A 294 2.29 19.13 8.38
C GLU A 294 2.83 19.98 9.53
N GLU A 295 2.28 21.18 9.74
CA GLU A 295 2.75 22.13 10.76
C GLU A 295 2.68 21.59 12.20
N ARG A 296 1.74 20.68 12.48
CA ARG A 296 1.59 20.07 13.81
C ARG A 296 2.22 18.67 13.92
N CYS A 297 2.73 18.14 12.82
CA CYS A 297 3.33 16.81 12.76
C CYS A 297 4.83 16.89 13.03
N ARG A 298 5.32 15.96 13.84
CA ARG A 298 6.74 15.72 14.09
C ARG A 298 7.07 14.26 13.85
N PHE A 299 8.23 13.98 13.28
CA PHE A 299 8.67 12.63 12.97
C PHE A 299 9.64 12.13 14.02
N VAL A 300 9.38 10.94 14.54
CA VAL A 300 10.34 10.21 15.37
C VAL A 300 11.24 9.42 14.45
N ARG A 301 12.55 9.66 14.55
CA ARG A 301 13.57 8.96 13.77
C ARG A 301 14.58 8.32 14.71
N PRO A 302 14.47 7.02 15.01
CA PRO A 302 15.54 6.31 15.68
C PRO A 302 16.77 6.25 14.78
N THR A 303 17.95 6.37 15.38
CA THR A 303 19.20 5.98 14.74
C THR A 303 19.17 4.47 14.49
N ASP A 304 19.80 4.00 13.41
CA ASP A 304 20.01 2.56 13.12
C ASP A 304 18.95 1.82 12.28
N GLY A 305 18.16 2.53 11.47
CA GLY A 305 17.26 1.89 10.49
C GLY A 305 16.08 1.11 11.13
N LEU A 306 15.85 1.33 12.42
CA LEU A 306 14.73 0.78 13.16
C LEU A 306 13.49 1.60 12.76
N VAL A 307 12.49 0.99 12.15
CA VAL A 307 11.34 1.71 11.59
C VAL A 307 10.24 1.85 12.63
N THR A 308 10.10 0.86 13.51
CA THR A 308 8.99 0.76 14.47
C THR A 308 9.46 0.97 15.91
N ALA A 309 8.51 1.32 16.78
CA ALA A 309 8.80 1.45 18.22
C ALA A 309 9.16 0.10 18.83
N SER A 310 8.59 -0.99 18.31
CA SER A 310 8.88 -2.37 18.72
C SER A 310 10.32 -2.78 18.38
N GLU A 311 10.77 -2.51 17.15
CA GLU A 311 12.17 -2.74 16.73
C GLU A 311 13.15 -1.94 17.61
N THR A 312 12.80 -0.68 17.90
CA THR A 312 13.61 0.22 18.72
C THR A 312 13.69 -0.24 20.18
N ALA A 313 12.57 -0.73 20.73
CA ALA A 313 12.53 -1.30 22.06
C ALA A 313 13.39 -2.58 22.17
N ALA A 314 13.34 -3.44 21.15
CA ALA A 314 14.18 -4.64 21.09
C ALA A 314 15.68 -4.32 21.02
N ALA A 315 16.05 -3.18 20.42
CA ALA A 315 17.42 -2.67 20.39
C ALA A 315 17.88 -1.98 21.69
N ASN A 316 17.04 -1.95 22.74
CA ASN A 316 17.30 -1.27 24.02
C ASN A 316 17.57 0.24 23.89
N LEU A 317 17.04 0.89 22.85
CA LEU A 317 17.12 2.34 22.69
C LEU A 317 16.02 3.05 23.49
N SER A 318 16.33 4.24 24.00
CA SER A 318 15.39 5.03 24.81
C SER A 318 14.26 5.61 23.96
N LEU A 319 13.09 4.97 23.97
CA LEU A 319 11.89 5.47 23.29
C LEU A 319 11.49 6.87 23.76
N LYS A 320 11.74 7.21 25.03
CA LYS A 320 11.44 8.54 25.61
C LYS A 320 12.27 9.64 24.96
N THR A 321 13.57 9.40 24.78
CA THR A 321 14.50 10.36 24.19
C THR A 321 14.10 10.62 22.74
N LEU A 322 13.81 9.57 21.98
CA LEU A 322 13.43 9.67 20.57
C LEU A 322 12.12 10.43 20.35
N VAL A 323 11.10 10.22 21.18
CA VAL A 323 9.84 10.99 21.11
C VAL A 323 10.07 12.46 21.48
N SER A 324 11.01 12.74 22.40
CA SER A 324 11.35 14.13 22.78
C SER A 324 12.13 14.87 21.69
N GLU A 325 12.97 14.15 20.94
CA GLU A 325 13.80 14.67 19.85
C GLU A 325 13.08 14.69 18.49
N ALA A 326 11.79 14.34 18.46
CA ALA A 326 10.99 14.30 17.24
C ALA A 326 11.08 15.64 16.46
N LYS A 327 11.55 15.56 15.21
CA LYS A 327 11.85 16.71 14.36
C LYS A 327 10.59 17.20 13.63
N PRO A 328 10.39 18.51 13.45
CA PRO A 328 9.28 19.03 12.64
C PRO A 328 9.41 18.63 11.17
N ALA A 329 8.28 18.60 10.46
CA ALA A 329 8.28 18.52 9.01
C ALA A 329 9.01 19.76 8.43
N ALA A 330 10.17 19.56 7.78
CA ALA A 330 10.95 20.65 7.20
C ALA A 330 10.27 21.24 5.95
N HIS A 331 10.73 22.42 5.51
CA HIS A 331 10.20 23.09 4.31
C HIS A 331 10.30 22.17 3.07
N ARG A 332 9.16 21.97 2.40
CA ARG A 332 8.96 20.97 1.33
C ARG A 332 10.01 20.97 0.21
N SER A 333 10.58 22.14 -0.10
CA SER A 333 11.47 22.30 -1.26
C SER A 333 12.97 22.36 -0.93
N ILE A 334 13.36 22.41 0.35
CA ILE A 334 14.77 22.59 0.75
C ILE A 334 15.07 21.67 1.92
N THR A 335 16.05 20.79 1.73
CA THR A 335 16.55 19.87 2.75
C THR A 335 18.07 20.06 2.94
N THR A 336 18.62 19.53 4.02
CA THR A 336 20.06 19.52 4.28
C THR A 336 20.54 18.09 4.45
N PHE A 337 21.82 17.81 4.18
CA PHE A 337 22.37 16.47 4.45
C PHE A 337 22.17 16.06 5.91
N SER A 338 22.25 17.00 6.87
CA SER A 338 21.97 16.72 8.28
C SER A 338 20.54 16.18 8.50
N ALA A 339 19.56 16.69 7.75
CA ALA A 339 18.19 16.17 7.77
C ALA A 339 18.03 14.84 7.03
N LEU A 340 18.85 14.57 6.01
CA LEU A 340 18.81 13.32 5.25
C LEU A 340 19.72 12.21 5.82
N ARG A 341 20.62 12.53 6.73
CA ARG A 341 21.70 11.63 7.18
C ARG A 341 21.15 10.31 7.71
N ASP A 342 20.13 10.39 8.56
CA ASP A 342 19.50 9.22 9.17
C ASP A 342 18.77 8.38 8.10
N ASP A 343 18.14 9.04 7.11
CA ASP A 343 17.44 8.37 6.01
C ASP A 343 18.42 7.65 5.08
N VAL A 344 19.53 8.30 4.72
CA VAL A 344 20.61 7.71 3.91
C VAL A 344 21.24 6.53 4.64
N TYR A 345 21.48 6.66 5.94
CA TYR A 345 22.02 5.55 6.74
C TYR A 345 21.02 4.38 6.82
N ALA A 346 19.74 4.65 7.02
CA ALA A 346 18.69 3.64 7.01
C ALA A 346 18.58 2.94 5.64
N GLU A 347 18.73 3.68 4.55
CA GLU A 347 18.71 3.13 3.19
C GLU A 347 19.89 2.16 2.95
N LEU A 348 21.09 2.54 3.40
CA LEU A 348 22.30 1.72 3.27
C LEU A 348 22.29 0.48 4.17
N THR A 349 21.68 0.57 5.35
CA THR A 349 21.63 -0.53 6.32
C THR A 349 20.49 -1.51 6.05
N ASN A 350 19.35 -1.04 5.54
CA ASN A 350 18.16 -1.87 5.26
C ASN A 350 17.92 -2.09 3.76
N ILE A 351 18.92 -2.63 3.05
CA ILE A 351 18.85 -2.87 1.60
C ILE A 351 17.57 -3.64 1.20
N ASP A 352 17.11 -4.59 2.04
CA ASP A 352 15.90 -5.37 1.78
C ASP A 352 14.57 -4.63 2.03
N LYS A 353 14.54 -3.59 2.88
CA LYS A 353 13.35 -2.73 3.07
C LYS A 353 13.26 -1.65 1.98
N VAL A 354 14.40 -1.19 1.45
CA VAL A 354 14.49 -0.24 0.32
C VAL A 354 14.05 -0.90 -0.99
N ARG A 355 14.30 -2.21 -1.12
CA ARG A 355 13.76 -3.05 -2.18
C ARG A 355 12.24 -3.12 -2.01
N GLY A 356 11.51 -2.41 -2.86
CA GLY A 356 10.04 -2.32 -2.82
C GLY A 356 9.33 -3.68 -2.87
N VAL A 357 7.99 -3.66 -2.92
CA VAL A 357 7.18 -4.88 -2.80
C VAL A 357 7.57 -5.92 -3.86
N LYS A 358 8.05 -7.07 -3.41
CA LYS A 358 8.59 -8.14 -4.26
C LYS A 358 7.44 -8.84 -5.00
N TRP A 359 7.51 -8.96 -6.33
CA TRP A 359 6.57 -9.78 -7.07
C TRP A 359 6.82 -11.27 -6.76
N ARG A 360 5.84 -11.94 -6.16
CA ARG A 360 5.89 -13.37 -5.81
C ARG A 360 5.68 -14.24 -7.04
N ARG A 361 4.83 -13.80 -7.97
CA ARG A 361 4.59 -14.49 -9.26
C ARG A 361 5.72 -14.31 -10.28
N PHE A 362 6.52 -13.25 -10.15
CA PHE A 362 7.61 -12.92 -11.08
C PHE A 362 8.98 -12.74 -10.37
N PRO A 363 9.60 -13.80 -9.83
CA PRO A 363 10.87 -13.68 -9.09
C PRO A 363 12.02 -13.11 -9.92
N ALA A 364 12.08 -13.44 -11.23
CA ALA A 364 13.10 -12.90 -12.13
C ALA A 364 12.94 -11.38 -12.33
N LEU A 365 11.71 -10.89 -12.40
CA LEU A 365 11.42 -9.45 -12.48
C LEU A 365 11.82 -8.75 -11.17
N THR A 366 11.49 -9.35 -10.02
CA THR A 366 11.93 -8.87 -8.71
C THR A 366 13.45 -8.78 -8.60
N ARG A 367 14.18 -9.77 -9.14
CA ARG A 367 15.65 -9.76 -9.14
C ARG A 367 16.21 -8.62 -9.99
N LEU A 368 15.64 -8.37 -11.16
CA LEU A 368 16.10 -7.31 -12.07
C LEU A 368 15.74 -5.93 -11.53
N LEU A 369 14.48 -5.70 -11.14
CA LEU A 369 14.02 -4.38 -10.72
C LEU A 369 14.28 -4.08 -9.24
N GLY A 370 14.52 -5.08 -8.41
CA GLY A 370 14.59 -4.93 -6.95
C GLY A 370 13.21 -4.82 -6.25
N GLY A 371 12.11 -5.04 -6.97
CA GLY A 371 10.73 -4.94 -6.45
C GLY A 371 9.96 -3.70 -6.92
N HIS A 372 8.70 -3.62 -6.54
CA HIS A 372 7.79 -2.52 -6.87
C HIS A 372 7.94 -1.37 -5.86
N ARG A 373 8.61 -0.29 -6.26
CA ARG A 373 8.84 0.89 -5.41
C ARG A 373 7.84 1.99 -5.70
N ARG A 374 7.30 2.60 -4.66
CA ARG A 374 6.46 3.80 -4.78
C ARG A 374 7.30 4.99 -5.26
N GLY A 375 6.67 6.02 -5.81
CA GLY A 375 7.39 7.17 -6.35
C GLY A 375 7.96 6.98 -7.77
N GLU A 376 7.96 5.75 -8.28
CA GLU A 376 8.48 5.41 -9.61
C GLU A 376 7.40 5.41 -10.70
N LEU A 377 7.85 5.68 -11.92
CA LEU A 377 7.08 5.55 -13.15
C LEU A 377 7.60 4.37 -13.99
N THR A 378 6.75 3.38 -14.23
CA THR A 378 7.04 2.24 -15.11
C THR A 378 6.26 2.36 -16.41
N ILE A 379 6.92 2.22 -17.55
CA ILE A 379 6.28 2.07 -18.86
C ILE A 379 6.27 0.60 -19.26
N LEU A 380 5.10 0.09 -19.63
CA LEU A 380 4.93 -1.22 -20.25
C LEU A 380 4.53 -1.05 -21.72
N THR A 381 5.34 -1.59 -22.62
CA THR A 381 5.08 -1.54 -24.06
C THR A 381 5.23 -2.92 -24.72
N GLY A 382 4.76 -3.03 -25.96
CA GLY A 382 4.78 -4.26 -26.75
C GLY A 382 3.73 -4.26 -27.86
N PRO A 383 3.87 -5.17 -28.84
CA PRO A 383 2.98 -5.22 -30.01
C PRO A 383 1.49 -5.36 -29.64
N THR A 384 0.61 -5.00 -30.56
CA THR A 384 -0.84 -5.22 -30.36
C THR A 384 -1.12 -6.73 -30.24
N GLY A 385 -2.01 -7.11 -29.32
CA GLY A 385 -2.32 -8.52 -29.08
C GLY A 385 -1.25 -9.31 -28.31
N CYS A 386 -0.12 -8.71 -27.93
CA CYS A 386 0.92 -9.41 -27.16
C CYS A 386 0.57 -9.58 -25.66
N GLY A 387 -0.66 -9.28 -25.22
CA GLY A 387 -1.10 -9.52 -23.84
C GLY A 387 -0.56 -8.56 -22.78
N LYS A 388 -0.32 -7.28 -23.13
CA LYS A 388 0.09 -6.21 -22.19
C LYS A 388 -0.86 -6.08 -21.00
N THR A 389 -2.15 -5.88 -21.27
CA THR A 389 -3.20 -5.75 -20.25
C THR A 389 -3.25 -6.98 -19.35
N THR A 390 -3.18 -8.18 -19.94
CA THR A 390 -3.19 -9.45 -19.19
C THR A 390 -1.99 -9.59 -18.25
N LEU A 391 -0.79 -9.22 -18.70
CA LEU A 391 0.41 -9.23 -17.87
C LEU A 391 0.34 -8.18 -16.76
N CYS A 392 -0.10 -6.96 -17.09
CA CYS A 392 -0.23 -5.87 -16.13
C CYS A 392 -1.30 -6.17 -15.06
N ALA A 393 -2.42 -6.77 -15.46
CA ALA A 393 -3.46 -7.30 -14.58
C ALA A 393 -2.88 -8.30 -13.57
N GLU A 394 -2.05 -9.23 -14.02
CA GLU A 394 -1.45 -10.23 -13.14
C GLU A 394 -0.39 -9.63 -12.21
N MET A 395 0.48 -8.75 -12.72
CA MET A 395 1.49 -8.06 -11.92
C MET A 395 0.86 -7.20 -10.83
N SER A 396 -0.21 -6.47 -11.14
CA SER A 396 -0.94 -5.67 -10.17
C SER A 396 -1.74 -6.53 -9.18
N LEU A 397 -2.32 -7.64 -9.64
CA LEU A 397 -2.99 -8.60 -8.76
C LEU A 397 -2.04 -9.16 -7.70
N ASP A 398 -0.82 -9.56 -8.08
CA ASP A 398 0.20 -10.06 -7.16
C ASP A 398 0.61 -9.02 -6.09
N LEU A 399 0.58 -7.73 -6.45
CA LEU A 399 0.81 -6.63 -5.50
C LEU A 399 -0.41 -6.40 -4.60
N ALA A 400 -1.63 -6.42 -5.15
CA ALA A 400 -2.86 -6.26 -4.39
C ALA A 400 -3.07 -7.41 -3.38
N GLN A 401 -2.70 -8.63 -3.73
CA GLN A 401 -2.67 -9.79 -2.81
C GLN A 401 -1.71 -9.59 -1.64
N GLN A 402 -0.76 -8.65 -1.74
CA GLN A 402 0.18 -8.27 -0.68
C GLN A 402 -0.25 -6.97 0.04
N GLY A 403 -1.46 -6.48 -0.20
CA GLY A 403 -2.00 -5.28 0.44
C GLY A 403 -1.67 -3.96 -0.26
N VAL A 404 -1.12 -3.98 -1.48
CA VAL A 404 -0.87 -2.75 -2.24
C VAL A 404 -2.16 -2.24 -2.85
N ASN A 405 -2.66 -1.11 -2.33
CA ASN A 405 -3.88 -0.46 -2.84
C ASN A 405 -3.67 -0.01 -4.29
N THR A 406 -4.37 -0.65 -5.22
CA THR A 406 -4.14 -0.50 -6.65
C THR A 406 -5.36 0.09 -7.36
N LEU A 407 -5.16 1.16 -8.12
CA LEU A 407 -6.19 1.82 -8.92
C LEU A 407 -5.97 1.56 -10.41
N TRP A 408 -7.00 1.04 -11.09
CA TRP A 408 -7.01 0.80 -12.52
C TRP A 408 -7.79 1.87 -13.28
N GLY A 409 -7.10 2.54 -14.21
CA GLY A 409 -7.69 3.36 -15.27
C GLY A 409 -7.70 2.60 -16.59
N SER A 410 -8.72 1.77 -16.80
CA SER A 410 -8.88 0.97 -18.02
C SER A 410 -9.69 1.73 -19.08
N PHE A 411 -9.00 2.36 -20.02
CA PHE A 411 -9.59 3.16 -21.10
C PHE A 411 -9.87 2.36 -22.38
N GLU A 412 -9.19 1.22 -22.57
CA GLU A 412 -9.39 0.33 -23.72
C GLU A 412 -10.43 -0.76 -23.45
N ILE A 413 -10.39 -1.38 -22.27
CA ILE A 413 -11.25 -2.51 -21.89
C ILE A 413 -12.25 -2.08 -20.81
N ARG A 414 -13.51 -2.53 -20.89
CA ARG A 414 -14.50 -2.32 -19.83
C ARG A 414 -14.06 -2.97 -18.51
N ASN A 415 -14.25 -2.28 -17.38
CA ASN A 415 -13.89 -2.76 -16.04
C ASN A 415 -14.40 -4.19 -15.74
N SER A 416 -15.60 -4.56 -16.20
CA SER A 416 -16.14 -5.91 -15.99
C SER A 416 -15.32 -7.01 -16.67
N ARG A 417 -14.75 -6.74 -17.85
CA ARG A 417 -13.88 -7.70 -18.56
C ARG A 417 -12.49 -7.78 -17.93
N LEU A 418 -11.95 -6.64 -17.49
CA LEU A 418 -10.70 -6.60 -16.74
C LEU A 418 -10.83 -7.37 -15.41
N ALA A 419 -11.86 -7.08 -14.62
CA ALA A 419 -12.15 -7.76 -13.37
C ALA A 419 -12.36 -9.28 -13.55
N ARG A 420 -13.07 -9.70 -14.60
CA ARG A 420 -13.19 -11.12 -14.95
C ARG A 420 -11.82 -11.77 -15.20
N THR A 421 -10.93 -11.09 -15.93
CA THR A 421 -9.57 -11.61 -16.22
C THR A 421 -8.75 -11.72 -14.93
N MET A 422 -8.77 -10.68 -14.09
CA MET A 422 -8.08 -10.70 -12.79
C MET A 422 -8.65 -11.77 -11.86
N LEU A 423 -9.97 -11.96 -11.84
CA LEU A 423 -10.63 -12.99 -11.04
C LEU A 423 -10.20 -14.40 -11.48
N GLN A 424 -10.09 -14.64 -12.79
CA GLN A 424 -9.61 -15.91 -13.33
C GLN A 424 -8.13 -16.16 -12.99
N GLN A 425 -7.30 -15.12 -13.10
CA GLN A 425 -5.89 -15.15 -12.68
C GLN A 425 -5.72 -15.33 -11.16
N PHE A 426 -6.67 -14.86 -10.38
CA PHE A 426 -6.73 -15.03 -8.93
C PHE A 426 -7.13 -16.46 -8.56
N ALA A 427 -8.18 -16.99 -9.19
CA ALA A 427 -8.67 -18.35 -8.99
C ALA A 427 -7.66 -19.40 -9.47
N GLY A 428 -6.88 -19.09 -10.51
CA GLY A 428 -5.92 -20.02 -11.12
C GLY A 428 -6.56 -21.15 -11.92
N VAL A 429 -7.86 -21.07 -12.16
CA VAL A 429 -8.68 -22.08 -12.87
C VAL A 429 -9.65 -21.39 -13.83
N PRO A 430 -10.08 -22.07 -14.92
CA PRO A 430 -11.04 -21.51 -15.85
C PRO A 430 -12.41 -21.33 -15.19
N LEU A 431 -12.88 -20.08 -15.08
CA LEU A 431 -14.10 -19.75 -14.34
C LEU A 431 -15.35 -20.35 -14.99
N GLU A 432 -15.40 -20.46 -16.32
CA GLU A 432 -16.54 -21.03 -17.05
C GLU A 432 -16.77 -22.51 -16.72
N GLN A 433 -15.70 -23.23 -16.40
CA GLN A 433 -15.75 -24.64 -16.06
C GLN A 433 -15.97 -24.86 -14.55
N ASN A 434 -15.85 -23.81 -13.75
CA ASN A 434 -15.92 -23.85 -12.29
C ASN A 434 -16.93 -22.83 -11.74
N LEU A 435 -18.05 -22.65 -12.43
CA LEU A 435 -19.08 -21.67 -12.06
C LEU A 435 -19.71 -21.92 -10.69
N GLN A 436 -19.73 -23.18 -10.22
CA GLN A 436 -20.20 -23.54 -8.89
C GLN A 436 -19.40 -22.87 -7.77
N ASP A 437 -18.11 -22.60 -8.01
CA ASP A 437 -17.20 -21.96 -7.05
C ASP A 437 -17.08 -20.45 -7.28
N PHE A 438 -17.82 -19.89 -8.24
CA PHE A 438 -17.73 -18.47 -8.61
C PHE A 438 -17.92 -17.53 -7.43
N HIS A 439 -18.98 -17.74 -6.63
CA HIS A 439 -19.28 -16.88 -5.47
C HIS A 439 -18.12 -16.89 -4.47
N LYS A 440 -17.55 -18.06 -4.19
CA LYS A 440 -16.39 -18.19 -3.31
C LYS A 440 -15.18 -17.39 -3.82
N TYR A 441 -14.82 -17.56 -5.10
CA TYR A 441 -13.72 -16.80 -5.68
C TYR A 441 -13.99 -15.30 -5.69
N ALA A 442 -15.22 -14.89 -6.00
CA ALA A 442 -15.62 -13.50 -6.04
C ALA A 442 -15.56 -12.84 -4.64
N ASP A 443 -16.07 -13.53 -3.60
CA ASP A 443 -16.04 -13.04 -2.23
C ASP A 443 -14.60 -12.89 -1.70
N ASP A 444 -13.70 -13.81 -2.06
CA ASP A 444 -12.28 -13.70 -1.71
C ASP A 444 -11.57 -12.61 -2.51
N PHE A 445 -11.93 -12.43 -3.78
CA PHE A 445 -11.39 -11.37 -4.64
C PHE A 445 -11.85 -9.98 -4.20
N GLU A 446 -13.09 -9.83 -3.70
CA GLU A 446 -13.64 -8.55 -3.20
C GLU A 446 -12.86 -8.00 -2.00
N LYS A 447 -12.15 -8.87 -1.26
CA LYS A 447 -11.28 -8.46 -0.13
C LYS A 447 -9.99 -7.77 -0.59
N LEU A 448 -9.62 -7.89 -1.86
CA LEU A 448 -8.39 -7.28 -2.38
C LEU A 448 -8.57 -5.77 -2.56
N PRO A 449 -7.54 -4.95 -2.26
CA PRO A 449 -7.63 -3.49 -2.36
C PRO A 449 -7.46 -3.01 -3.82
N ILE A 450 -8.33 -3.48 -4.71
CA ILE A 450 -8.34 -3.13 -6.14
C ILE A 450 -9.51 -2.17 -6.40
N TYR A 451 -9.20 -1.02 -6.97
CA TYR A 451 -10.14 0.04 -7.31
C TYR A 451 -10.13 0.28 -8.81
N TYR A 452 -11.26 0.71 -9.36
CA TYR A 452 -11.39 0.99 -10.79
C TYR A 452 -11.91 2.41 -11.01
N LEU A 453 -11.29 3.15 -11.92
CA LEU A 453 -11.87 4.38 -12.43
C LEU A 453 -13.08 4.03 -13.29
N ALA A 454 -14.20 4.71 -13.07
CA ALA A 454 -15.43 4.53 -13.85
C ALA A 454 -15.39 5.25 -15.22
N PHE A 455 -14.21 5.31 -15.83
CA PHE A 455 -14.00 5.86 -17.17
C PHE A 455 -14.09 4.75 -18.22
N HIS A 456 -14.56 5.11 -19.41
CA HIS A 456 -14.44 4.28 -20.59
C HIS A 456 -14.18 5.16 -21.81
N GLY A 457 -13.21 4.78 -22.65
CA GLY A 457 -12.84 5.54 -23.83
C GLY A 457 -12.11 6.86 -23.51
N GLN A 458 -12.24 7.83 -24.40
CA GLN A 458 -11.46 9.07 -24.36
C GLN A 458 -11.86 9.95 -23.18
N GLN A 459 -10.87 10.48 -22.45
CA GLN A 459 -11.09 11.34 -21.30
C GLN A 459 -10.02 12.45 -21.23
N PRO A 460 -10.40 13.70 -20.92
CA PRO A 460 -9.44 14.76 -20.71
C PRO A 460 -8.50 14.44 -19.54
N ILE A 461 -7.19 14.63 -19.73
CA ILE A 461 -6.16 14.37 -18.71
C ILE A 461 -6.50 14.99 -17.35
N LYS A 462 -6.99 16.23 -17.35
CA LYS A 462 -7.32 16.95 -16.11
C LYS A 462 -8.37 16.20 -15.28
N VAL A 463 -9.39 15.65 -15.93
CA VAL A 463 -10.47 14.89 -15.29
C VAL A 463 -9.93 13.57 -14.72
N VAL A 464 -9.04 12.90 -15.47
CA VAL A 464 -8.37 11.68 -15.02
C VAL A 464 -7.48 11.96 -13.82
N MET A 465 -6.66 13.02 -13.86
CA MET A 465 -5.77 13.39 -12.75
C MET A 465 -6.54 13.82 -11.50
N GLU A 466 -7.64 14.59 -11.64
CA GLU A 466 -8.52 14.93 -10.53
C GLU A 466 -9.09 13.67 -9.85
N ALA A 467 -9.53 12.68 -10.64
CA ALA A 467 -10.04 11.40 -10.13
C ALA A 467 -8.95 10.55 -9.45
N VAL A 468 -7.75 10.49 -10.03
CA VAL A 468 -6.60 9.77 -9.48
C VAL A 468 -6.14 10.42 -8.17
N GLU A 469 -6.07 11.75 -8.11
CA GLU A 469 -5.74 12.48 -6.87
C GLU A 469 -6.81 12.27 -5.79
N HIS A 470 -8.09 12.31 -6.16
CA HIS A 470 -9.19 12.03 -5.26
C HIS A 470 -9.11 10.59 -4.70
N ALA A 471 -8.95 9.60 -5.58
CA ALA A 471 -8.82 8.19 -5.18
C ALA A 471 -7.59 7.98 -4.29
N ARG A 472 -6.44 8.59 -4.61
CA ARG A 472 -5.24 8.56 -3.77
C ARG A 472 -5.49 9.11 -2.37
N TYR A 473 -6.24 10.21 -2.26
CA TYR A 473 -6.56 10.82 -0.98
C TYR A 473 -7.57 9.99 -0.17
N MET A 474 -8.61 9.47 -0.83
CA MET A 474 -9.71 8.74 -0.19
C MET A 474 -9.36 7.29 0.18
N HIS A 475 -8.63 6.58 -0.69
CA HIS A 475 -8.39 5.14 -0.59
C HIS A 475 -6.91 4.78 -0.40
N ASP A 476 -6.05 5.78 -0.17
CA ASP A 476 -4.62 5.59 0.04
C ASP A 476 -3.92 4.74 -1.05
N ILE A 477 -4.33 4.95 -2.31
CA ILE A 477 -3.79 4.25 -3.48
C ILE A 477 -2.26 4.35 -3.53
N ALA A 478 -1.58 3.22 -3.53
CA ALA A 478 -0.12 3.13 -3.61
C ALA A 478 0.39 2.78 -5.02
N HIS A 479 -0.49 2.25 -5.89
CA HIS A 479 -0.19 1.89 -7.27
C HIS A 479 -1.32 2.34 -8.21
N VAL A 480 -0.99 3.04 -9.29
CA VAL A 480 -1.93 3.43 -10.35
C VAL A 480 -1.52 2.76 -11.66
N VAL A 481 -2.46 2.08 -12.31
CA VAL A 481 -2.28 1.50 -13.65
C VAL A 481 -3.14 2.25 -14.64
N VAL A 482 -2.55 2.73 -15.73
CA VAL A 482 -3.25 3.42 -16.83
C VAL A 482 -3.12 2.60 -18.11
N ASP A 483 -4.21 1.99 -18.55
CA ASP A 483 -4.24 1.09 -19.71
C ASP A 483 -5.37 1.48 -20.69
N ASN A 484 -5.10 2.14 -21.80
CA ASN A 484 -3.82 2.62 -22.31
C ASN A 484 -3.89 4.14 -22.53
N VAL A 485 -2.77 4.82 -22.29
CA VAL A 485 -2.56 6.26 -22.53
C VAL A 485 -3.07 6.72 -23.90
N GLN A 486 -2.90 5.95 -24.98
CA GLN A 486 -3.36 6.36 -26.31
C GLN A 486 -4.88 6.38 -26.44
N PHE A 487 -5.60 5.44 -25.83
CA PHE A 487 -7.06 5.43 -25.84
C PHE A 487 -7.65 6.51 -24.94
N MET A 488 -6.98 6.84 -23.83
CA MET A 488 -7.36 7.95 -22.95
C MET A 488 -7.35 9.29 -23.69
N LEU A 489 -6.29 9.56 -24.47
CA LEU A 489 -6.12 10.82 -25.19
C LEU A 489 -7.02 10.96 -26.42
N GLY A 490 -7.42 9.84 -27.00
CA GLY A 490 -8.29 9.81 -28.17
C GLY A 490 -7.59 9.97 -29.52
N LEU A 491 -8.23 9.40 -30.54
CA LEU A 491 -7.87 9.52 -31.94
C LEU A 491 -8.64 10.71 -32.56
N GLY A 492 -8.36 11.92 -32.10
CA GLY A 492 -8.91 13.12 -32.77
C GLY A 492 -8.28 13.32 -34.17
N GLU A 493 -9.04 13.89 -35.11
CA GLU A 493 -8.61 14.31 -36.46
C GLU A 493 -7.64 15.51 -36.44
N GLU A 494 -6.70 15.53 -35.50
CA GLU A 494 -5.77 16.64 -35.30
C GLU A 494 -4.36 16.28 -35.79
N ARG A 495 -3.58 17.31 -36.13
CA ARG A 495 -2.23 17.19 -36.70
C ARG A 495 -1.34 16.31 -35.82
N GLU A 496 -0.46 15.52 -36.44
CA GLU A 496 0.38 14.53 -35.74
C GLU A 496 1.24 15.13 -34.62
N GLY A 497 1.67 16.39 -34.75
CA GLY A 497 2.48 17.08 -33.74
C GLY A 497 1.78 17.29 -32.38
N ASP A 498 0.48 17.59 -32.38
CA ASP A 498 -0.27 17.88 -31.16
C ASP A 498 -0.49 16.62 -30.31
N ARG A 499 -0.53 15.45 -30.95
CA ARG A 499 -0.70 14.16 -30.25
C ARG A 499 0.51 13.82 -29.39
N TYR A 500 1.71 14.05 -29.91
CA TYR A 500 2.95 13.80 -29.17
C TYR A 500 3.08 14.74 -27.97
N GLN A 501 2.78 16.03 -28.14
CA GLN A 501 2.81 16.99 -27.04
C GLN A 501 1.80 16.66 -25.93
N ARG A 502 0.61 16.17 -26.30
CA ARG A 502 -0.39 15.70 -25.33
C ARG A 502 0.08 14.46 -24.58
N GLN A 503 0.70 13.50 -25.27
CA GLN A 503 1.30 12.33 -24.61
C GLN A 503 2.40 12.72 -23.64
N ASP A 504 3.28 13.63 -24.04
CA ASP A 504 4.35 14.16 -23.18
C ASP A 504 3.79 14.87 -21.95
N THR A 505 2.68 15.61 -22.11
CA THR A 505 1.98 16.26 -21.01
C THR A 505 1.40 15.22 -20.05
N VAL A 506 0.82 14.12 -20.56
CA VAL A 506 0.32 13.01 -19.75
C VAL A 506 1.44 12.34 -18.96
N VAL A 507 2.54 11.98 -19.63
CA VAL A 507 3.67 11.34 -18.97
C VAL A 507 4.27 12.26 -17.89
N ALA A 508 4.44 13.55 -18.17
CA ALA A 508 4.96 14.51 -17.21
C ALA A 508 4.02 14.68 -15.99
N ALA A 509 2.71 14.73 -16.21
CA ALA A 509 1.73 14.82 -15.12
C ALA A 509 1.77 13.58 -14.22
N PHE A 510 1.78 12.38 -14.82
CA PHE A 510 1.88 11.14 -14.05
C PHE A 510 3.25 10.96 -13.37
N ARG A 511 4.35 11.38 -13.99
CA ARG A 511 5.68 11.37 -13.35
C ARG A 511 5.70 12.27 -12.12
N THR A 512 5.19 13.50 -12.27
CA THR A 512 5.08 14.46 -11.17
C THR A 512 4.20 13.92 -10.06
N PHE A 513 3.05 13.32 -10.40
CA PHE A 513 2.15 12.69 -9.45
C PHE A 513 2.81 11.52 -8.71
N ALA A 514 3.51 10.65 -9.43
CA ALA A 514 4.19 9.49 -8.86
C ALA A 514 5.15 9.93 -7.74
N THR A 515 6.07 10.86 -8.05
CA THR A 515 7.03 11.42 -7.10
C THR A 515 6.34 12.15 -5.96
N ALA A 516 5.44 13.09 -6.29
CA ALA A 516 4.89 14.02 -5.31
C ALA A 516 3.92 13.36 -4.32
N ARG A 517 3.27 12.26 -4.71
CA ARG A 517 2.28 11.53 -3.87
C ARG A 517 2.79 10.18 -3.38
N HIS A 518 4.06 9.89 -3.64
CA HIS A 518 4.71 8.63 -3.34
C HIS A 518 3.83 7.45 -3.79
N CYS A 519 3.48 7.43 -5.07
CA CYS A 519 2.59 6.44 -5.68
C CYS A 519 3.30 5.87 -6.89
N HIS A 520 3.34 4.55 -7.06
CA HIS A 520 3.90 3.98 -8.29
C HIS A 520 2.90 4.15 -9.42
N VAL A 521 3.35 4.54 -10.60
CA VAL A 521 2.48 4.63 -11.78
C VAL A 521 2.99 3.68 -12.86
N THR A 522 2.12 2.80 -13.35
CA THR A 522 2.38 1.95 -14.52
C THR A 522 1.57 2.45 -15.70
N LEU A 523 2.25 2.95 -16.73
CA LEU A 523 1.63 3.39 -17.98
C LEU A 523 1.79 2.31 -19.04
N VAL A 524 0.67 1.81 -19.56
CA VAL A 524 0.68 0.96 -20.76
C VAL A 524 0.68 1.88 -21.98
N MET A 525 1.62 1.64 -22.90
CA MET A 525 1.77 2.40 -24.14
C MET A 525 2.03 1.44 -25.31
N HIS A 526 1.33 1.62 -26.43
CA HIS A 526 1.68 0.95 -27.68
C HIS A 526 3.03 1.47 -28.23
N PRO A 527 3.78 0.65 -28.96
CA PRO A 527 4.95 1.09 -29.71
C PRO A 527 4.55 1.84 -30.99
N ARG A 528 5.50 2.53 -31.62
CA ARG A 528 5.40 3.01 -33.00
C ARG A 528 5.24 1.82 -33.94
N LYS A 529 4.68 2.06 -35.14
CA LYS A 529 4.63 1.03 -36.19
C LYS A 529 6.06 0.72 -36.62
N GLU A 530 6.65 -0.31 -36.05
CA GLU A 530 7.94 -0.88 -36.44
C GLU A 530 7.73 -2.07 -37.39
N ARG A 531 8.77 -2.46 -38.12
CA ARG A 531 8.74 -3.65 -38.97
C ARG A 531 8.62 -4.90 -38.09
N GLU A 532 7.76 -5.84 -38.47
CA GLU A 532 7.48 -7.06 -37.69
C GLU A 532 8.71 -7.94 -37.43
N SER A 533 9.79 -7.77 -38.20
CA SER A 533 11.05 -8.51 -38.08
C SER A 533 12.04 -7.93 -37.06
N GLU A 534 11.83 -6.70 -36.59
CA GLU A 534 12.78 -6.02 -35.70
C GLU A 534 12.32 -6.05 -34.24
N ASP A 535 13.29 -6.25 -33.34
CA ASP A 535 13.02 -6.20 -31.91
C ASP A 535 12.68 -4.78 -31.49
N LEU A 536 11.63 -4.64 -30.67
CA LEU A 536 11.30 -3.33 -30.11
C LEU A 536 12.42 -2.87 -29.16
N SER A 537 12.78 -1.60 -29.25
CA SER A 537 13.73 -0.99 -28.32
C SER A 537 13.09 0.17 -27.56
N THR A 538 13.86 0.83 -26.71
CA THR A 538 13.38 2.02 -25.99
C THR A 538 13.02 3.19 -26.91
N SER A 539 13.56 3.23 -28.13
CA SER A 539 13.19 4.22 -29.16
C SER A 539 11.88 3.88 -29.88
N SER A 540 11.44 2.62 -29.80
CA SER A 540 10.22 2.13 -30.44
C SER A 540 8.95 2.50 -29.67
N ILE A 541 9.04 3.13 -28.49
CA ILE A 541 7.86 3.56 -27.73
C ILE A 541 7.12 4.67 -28.51
N PHE A 542 5.79 4.54 -28.64
CA PHE A 542 4.97 5.56 -29.29
C PHE A 542 4.91 6.82 -28.42
N GLY A 543 5.13 7.98 -29.04
CA GLY A 543 5.33 9.24 -28.30
C GLY A 543 6.68 9.86 -28.62
N SER A 544 6.99 11.00 -28.02
CA SER A 544 8.36 11.52 -28.07
C SER A 544 9.31 10.63 -27.24
N ALA A 545 10.63 10.81 -27.39
CA ALA A 545 11.62 10.14 -26.53
C ALA A 545 11.47 10.49 -25.04
N LYS A 546 10.68 11.53 -24.71
CA LYS A 546 10.44 11.95 -23.33
C LYS A 546 9.82 10.85 -22.49
N ALA A 547 8.95 10.01 -23.06
CA ALA A 547 8.31 8.93 -22.30
C ALA A 547 9.35 7.97 -21.70
N SER A 548 10.26 7.46 -22.52
CA SER A 548 11.33 6.55 -22.06
C SER A 548 12.38 7.24 -21.21
N GLN A 549 12.60 8.56 -21.37
CA GLN A 549 13.51 9.35 -20.54
C GLN A 549 12.97 9.59 -19.13
N GLU A 550 11.70 9.99 -19.00
CA GLU A 550 11.04 10.31 -17.74
C GLU A 550 10.76 9.06 -16.89
N ALA A 551 10.47 7.93 -17.53
CA ALA A 551 10.24 6.66 -16.84
C ALA A 551 11.48 6.21 -16.05
N ASP A 552 11.24 5.62 -14.88
CA ASP A 552 12.28 4.99 -14.07
C ASP A 552 12.54 3.56 -14.60
N ASN A 553 11.47 2.85 -14.96
CA ASN A 553 11.53 1.50 -15.52
C ASN A 553 10.85 1.44 -16.90
N VAL A 554 11.46 0.73 -17.86
CA VAL A 554 10.86 0.46 -19.18
C VAL A 554 10.85 -1.05 -19.41
N LEU A 555 9.64 -1.59 -19.56
CA LEU A 555 9.37 -3.00 -19.76
C LEU A 555 8.79 -3.21 -21.17
N ILE A 556 9.40 -4.10 -21.94
CA ILE A 556 9.02 -4.37 -23.33
C ILE A 556 8.63 -5.84 -23.46
N ILE A 557 7.39 -6.13 -23.84
CA ILE A 557 6.99 -7.50 -24.20
C ILE A 557 7.43 -7.76 -25.64
N GLN A 558 8.37 -8.69 -25.80
CA GLN A 558 8.81 -9.20 -27.09
C GLN A 558 8.10 -10.53 -27.38
N ASP A 559 7.57 -10.68 -28.59
CA ASP A 559 6.93 -11.92 -29.04
C ASP A 559 7.63 -12.47 -30.28
N LYS A 560 8.59 -13.38 -30.06
CA LYS A 560 9.36 -14.00 -31.15
C LYS A 560 8.75 -15.29 -31.69
N ARG A 561 7.56 -15.70 -31.19
CA ARG A 561 6.96 -17.00 -31.54
C ARG A 561 6.68 -17.17 -33.03
N LEU A 562 6.45 -16.06 -33.74
CA LEU A 562 6.18 -16.05 -35.18
C LEU A 562 7.41 -15.69 -36.03
N THR A 563 8.46 -15.11 -35.43
CA THR A 563 9.63 -14.58 -36.16
C THR A 563 10.87 -15.48 -36.06
N ALA A 564 10.94 -16.38 -35.07
CA ALA A 564 12.07 -17.29 -34.90
C ALA A 564 11.61 -18.73 -34.63
N VAL A 565 12.32 -19.71 -35.20
CA VAL A 565 12.00 -21.16 -35.10
C VAL A 565 11.93 -21.67 -33.65
N ARG A 566 12.73 -21.09 -32.74
CA ARG A 566 12.69 -21.34 -31.28
C ARG A 566 12.28 -20.10 -30.49
N GLY A 567 11.61 -19.16 -31.15
CA GLY A 567 11.23 -17.89 -30.56
C GLY A 567 10.25 -18.08 -29.41
N LYS A 568 10.55 -17.45 -28.28
CA LYS A 568 9.68 -17.41 -27.11
C LYS A 568 9.18 -15.99 -26.88
N LYS A 569 8.11 -15.89 -26.11
CA LYS A 569 7.63 -14.62 -25.59
C LYS A 569 8.36 -14.31 -24.29
N TYR A 570 8.81 -13.08 -24.12
CA TYR A 570 9.51 -12.65 -22.91
C TYR A 570 9.28 -11.17 -22.63
N LEU A 571 9.41 -10.79 -21.36
CA LEU A 571 9.44 -9.43 -20.89
C LEU A 571 10.89 -8.98 -20.77
N GLN A 572 11.27 -7.98 -21.54
CA GLN A 572 12.58 -7.36 -21.48
C GLN A 572 12.54 -6.13 -20.56
N VAL A 573 13.43 -6.10 -19.58
CA VAL A 573 13.73 -4.89 -18.81
C VAL A 573 14.73 -4.08 -19.62
N ALA A 574 14.22 -3.07 -20.32
CA ALA A 574 15.00 -2.22 -21.23
C ALA A 574 15.56 -0.97 -20.53
N LYS A 575 14.99 -0.59 -19.38
CA LYS A 575 15.51 0.46 -18.50
C LYS A 575 15.17 0.14 -17.05
N ASN A 576 16.11 0.39 -16.16
CA ASN A 576 15.96 0.32 -14.72
C ASN A 576 16.85 1.40 -14.10
N ARG A 577 16.25 2.51 -13.64
CA ARG A 577 16.99 3.65 -13.07
C ARG A 577 17.60 3.31 -11.69
N TYR A 578 17.00 2.38 -10.96
CA TYR A 578 17.39 2.08 -9.58
C TYR A 578 18.74 1.34 -9.50
N SER A 579 18.86 0.18 -10.14
CA SER A 579 20.11 -0.61 -10.10
C SER A 579 20.89 -0.63 -11.42
N GLY A 580 20.26 -0.22 -12.54
CA GLY A 580 20.85 -0.36 -13.87
C GLY A 580 20.78 -1.77 -14.44
N ASP A 581 20.29 -2.76 -13.69
CA ASP A 581 20.22 -4.15 -14.14
C ASP A 581 19.18 -4.29 -15.25
N LEU A 582 19.64 -4.79 -16.40
CA LEU A 582 18.83 -5.11 -17.57
C LEU A 582 18.76 -6.62 -17.75
N GLY A 583 17.71 -7.10 -18.43
CA GLY A 583 17.59 -8.53 -18.68
C GLY A 583 16.26 -8.93 -19.27
N ILE A 584 16.06 -10.24 -19.37
CA ILE A 584 14.85 -10.85 -19.91
C ILE A 584 14.19 -11.75 -18.88
N VAL A 585 12.86 -11.75 -18.87
CA VAL A 585 12.01 -12.62 -18.07
C VAL A 585 11.14 -13.43 -19.01
N PRO A 586 11.35 -14.75 -19.14
CA PRO A 586 10.50 -15.60 -19.98
C PRO A 586 9.03 -15.52 -19.56
N LEU A 587 8.12 -15.48 -20.54
CA LEU A 587 6.68 -15.43 -20.31
C LEU A 587 6.03 -16.68 -20.88
N ASP A 588 5.69 -17.63 -20.00
CA ASP A 588 4.96 -18.84 -20.35
C ASP A 588 3.47 -18.64 -20.03
N PHE A 589 2.64 -18.49 -21.07
CA PHE A 589 1.21 -18.20 -20.89
C PHE A 589 0.37 -19.48 -20.78
N GLU A 590 -0.34 -19.62 -19.66
CA GLU A 590 -1.34 -20.66 -19.45
C GLU A 590 -2.74 -20.15 -19.82
N LYS A 591 -3.37 -20.83 -20.78
CA LYS A 591 -4.67 -20.41 -21.33
C LYS A 591 -5.82 -20.58 -20.35
N ASP A 592 -5.79 -21.62 -19.53
CA ASP A 592 -6.91 -21.98 -18.65
C ASP A 592 -7.04 -20.99 -17.47
N SER A 593 -5.90 -20.56 -16.92
CA SER A 593 -5.82 -19.61 -15.80
C SER A 593 -5.62 -18.15 -16.26
N LEU A 594 -5.40 -17.92 -17.56
CA LEU A 594 -5.01 -16.64 -18.15
C LEU A 594 -3.76 -16.02 -17.48
N SER A 595 -2.83 -16.86 -17.02
CA SER A 595 -1.70 -16.49 -16.16
C SER A 595 -0.35 -16.73 -16.86
N TYR A 596 0.64 -15.94 -16.48
CA TYR A 596 2.06 -16.09 -16.82
C TYR A 596 2.87 -16.71 -15.66
N GLN A 597 2.21 -17.15 -14.59
CA GLN A 597 2.87 -17.74 -13.44
C GLN A 597 3.54 -19.06 -13.82
N SER A 598 4.83 -19.20 -13.53
CA SER A 598 5.53 -20.46 -13.75
C SER A 598 4.93 -21.58 -12.90
N LYS A 599 4.51 -22.69 -13.53
CA LYS A 599 4.10 -23.90 -12.81
C LYS A 599 5.23 -24.34 -11.89
N LYS A 600 4.94 -24.56 -10.60
CA LYS A 600 5.87 -25.25 -9.71
C LYS A 600 6.11 -26.63 -10.33
N LYS A 601 7.30 -26.88 -10.90
CA LYS A 601 7.68 -28.23 -11.31
C LYS A 601 7.54 -29.12 -10.08
N ASN A 602 6.63 -30.09 -10.11
CA ASN A 602 6.69 -31.21 -9.18
C ASN A 602 8.07 -31.82 -9.39
N LYS A 603 8.92 -31.79 -8.35
CA LYS A 603 10.25 -32.39 -8.40
C LYS A 603 10.09 -33.91 -8.58
N THR A 604 10.06 -34.38 -9.82
CA THR A 604 10.51 -35.73 -10.13
C THR A 604 12.01 -35.76 -9.81
N LYS A 605 12.44 -36.77 -9.05
CA LYS A 605 13.84 -37.00 -8.70
C LYS A 605 14.63 -37.22 -10.00
N GLU A 606 15.30 -36.19 -10.49
CA GLU A 606 16.31 -36.32 -11.53
C GLU A 606 17.64 -35.76 -11.02
N ASP A 607 18.69 -36.46 -11.43
CA ASP A 607 20.07 -36.40 -10.94
C ASP A 607 20.68 -34.99 -11.10
N PRO A 608 21.15 -34.33 -10.03
CA PRO A 608 21.60 -32.93 -10.07
C PRO A 608 22.77 -32.67 -11.03
N ASP A 609 23.59 -33.68 -11.32
CA ASP A 609 24.76 -33.51 -12.19
C ASP A 609 24.38 -33.38 -13.67
N LYS A 610 23.27 -34.00 -14.11
CA LYS A 610 22.77 -33.88 -15.50
C LYS A 610 22.14 -32.52 -15.80
N LEU A 611 21.69 -31.80 -14.78
CA LEU A 611 21.12 -30.46 -14.92
C LEU A 611 22.21 -29.41 -15.15
N LEU A 612 23.35 -29.54 -14.48
CA LEU A 612 24.46 -28.59 -14.64
C LEU A 612 25.05 -28.65 -16.05
N ASP A 613 25.27 -29.84 -16.60
CA ASP A 613 25.83 -30.01 -17.95
C ASP A 613 24.92 -29.43 -19.05
N GLN A 614 23.60 -29.61 -18.91
CA GLN A 614 22.62 -29.01 -19.84
C GLN A 614 22.55 -27.48 -19.77
N TYR A 615 22.82 -26.89 -18.59
CA TYR A 615 22.89 -25.44 -18.44
C TYR A 615 24.20 -24.85 -18.97
N PHE A 616 25.31 -25.59 -18.95
CA PHE A 616 26.59 -25.12 -19.53
C PHE A 616 26.62 -25.24 -21.06
N GLU A 617 26.05 -26.30 -21.65
CA GLU A 617 25.98 -26.42 -23.12
C GLU A 617 25.09 -25.34 -23.76
N ALA A 618 24.03 -24.89 -23.08
CA ALA A 618 23.11 -23.88 -23.61
C ALA A 618 23.68 -22.45 -23.67
N TYR A 619 24.84 -22.19 -23.05
CA TYR A 619 25.46 -20.86 -22.96
C TYR A 619 26.94 -20.81 -23.34
N SER A 620 27.47 -21.88 -23.94
CA SER A 620 28.84 -21.87 -24.50
C SER A 620 28.82 -21.09 -25.83
N ILE A 621 29.56 -19.97 -25.89
CA ILE A 621 29.83 -19.26 -27.15
C ILE A 621 30.86 -20.09 -27.92
N ASN A 622 30.52 -20.50 -29.13
CA ASN A 622 31.46 -21.15 -30.04
C ASN A 622 32.51 -20.13 -30.51
N ASP A 623 33.68 -20.09 -29.87
CA ASP A 623 34.87 -19.54 -30.50
C ASP A 623 35.43 -20.58 -31.48
N GLN A 624 35.23 -20.31 -32.77
CA GLN A 624 35.95 -20.99 -33.83
C GLN A 624 37.41 -20.53 -33.81
N ASN A 625 38.29 -21.39 -33.31
CA ASN A 625 39.67 -21.66 -33.76
C ASN A 625 40.48 -22.11 -32.55
N TYR A 626 40.82 -23.40 -32.51
CA TYR A 626 42.15 -23.95 -32.24
C TYR A 626 41.99 -25.46 -31.95
N ASP A 627 42.20 -26.27 -32.99
CA ASP A 627 42.57 -27.67 -32.81
C ASP A 627 43.99 -27.74 -32.26
N ILE A 628 44.23 -28.62 -31.28
CA ILE A 628 45.26 -29.68 -31.37
C ILE A 628 45.04 -30.69 -30.23
N SER A 629 45.14 -31.95 -30.67
CA SER A 629 45.04 -33.26 -30.03
C SER A 629 45.73 -33.48 -28.67
N GLU A 630 45.12 -34.39 -27.91
CA GLU A 630 45.64 -35.10 -26.73
C GLU A 630 47.03 -35.73 -26.93
N THR A 631 47.89 -35.65 -25.90
CA THR A 631 48.76 -36.79 -25.54
C THR A 631 49.23 -36.75 -24.06
N LYS A 632 48.77 -37.77 -23.31
CA LYS A 632 49.38 -38.55 -22.20
C LYS A 632 50.47 -37.97 -21.27
N LYS A 633 50.18 -38.09 -19.96
CA LYS A 633 51.01 -38.53 -18.80
C LYS A 633 52.51 -38.19 -18.76
N SER A 634 52.96 -37.46 -17.72
CA SER A 634 53.78 -37.99 -16.59
C SER A 634 54.42 -36.88 -15.72
N ASN A 635 54.35 -37.06 -14.40
CA ASN A 635 55.31 -36.76 -13.31
C ASN A 635 56.37 -35.63 -13.36
N GLU A 636 56.62 -35.12 -12.13
CA GLU A 636 57.86 -34.55 -11.56
C GLU A 636 58.05 -33.03 -11.42
N THR A 637 57.94 -32.61 -10.14
CA THR A 637 58.81 -31.74 -9.32
C THR A 637 59.67 -30.60 -9.91
N ASN A 638 59.53 -29.46 -9.21
CA ASN A 638 60.54 -28.48 -8.76
C ASN A 638 60.98 -27.27 -9.63
N LYS A 639 61.06 -26.14 -8.91
CA LYS A 639 61.85 -24.89 -9.06
C LYS A 639 61.24 -23.66 -9.77
N SER A 640 60.88 -22.70 -8.92
CA SER A 640 61.28 -21.27 -8.88
C SER A 640 61.54 -20.51 -10.20
N GLN A 641 60.85 -19.38 -10.41
CA GLN A 641 61.38 -18.02 -10.19
C GLN A 641 60.36 -16.92 -10.59
N ASN A 642 60.31 -15.90 -9.72
CA ASN A 642 59.94 -14.49 -9.88
C ASN A 642 59.34 -13.98 -11.21
N THR A 643 58.19 -13.32 -11.09
CA THR A 643 58.08 -11.87 -11.41
C THR A 643 56.89 -11.27 -10.66
N LYS A 644 57.18 -10.22 -9.87
CA LYS A 644 56.24 -9.40 -9.08
C LYS A 644 56.13 -8.02 -9.75
N GLN A 645 55.02 -7.33 -9.44
CA GLN A 645 54.73 -5.90 -9.59
C GLN A 645 54.35 -5.47 -11.03
N SER A 646 53.20 -4.82 -11.26
CA SER A 646 52.62 -3.69 -10.52
C SER A 646 51.09 -3.63 -10.68
N THR A 647 50.36 -3.34 -9.60
CA THR A 647 49.01 -2.69 -9.52
C THR A 647 48.38 -2.96 -8.15
N SER A 648 48.97 -2.42 -7.07
CA SER A 648 48.42 -2.55 -5.71
C SER A 648 49.03 -1.50 -4.76
N THR A 649 49.03 -0.22 -5.12
CA THR A 649 49.57 0.86 -4.25
C THR A 649 48.80 2.18 -4.44
N TYR A 650 47.47 2.13 -4.36
CA TYR A 650 46.65 3.36 -4.27
C TYR A 650 45.71 3.37 -3.06
N LEU A 651 45.45 2.20 -2.45
CA LEU A 651 44.56 2.06 -1.29
C LEU A 651 45.30 1.98 0.06
N SER A 652 46.62 1.77 0.06
CA SER A 652 47.44 1.74 1.28
C SER A 652 47.75 3.13 1.83
N ASP A 653 47.86 4.14 0.96
CA ASP A 653 48.41 5.45 1.32
C ASP A 653 47.36 6.42 1.87
N ILE A 654 46.07 6.09 1.74
CA ILE A 654 44.95 6.89 2.27
C ILE A 654 44.64 6.52 3.73
N LEU A 655 45.05 5.34 4.21
CA LEU A 655 44.70 4.84 5.53
C LEU A 655 45.72 5.18 6.64
N SER A 656 46.81 5.90 6.32
CA SER A 656 47.86 6.25 7.28
C SER A 656 47.93 7.73 7.68
N LEU A 657 47.00 8.59 7.25
CA LEU A 657 47.09 10.05 7.48
C LEU A 657 46.19 10.63 8.58
N ASN A 658 45.43 9.82 9.33
CA ASN A 658 44.61 10.32 10.45
C ASN A 658 45.04 9.74 11.81
N ARG A 659 46.32 9.89 12.14
CA ARG A 659 46.84 9.79 13.51
C ARG A 659 48.02 10.74 13.70
N THR A 660 47.75 11.98 14.10
CA THR A 660 48.44 12.78 15.15
C THR A 660 48.04 14.26 15.04
N SER A 661 47.97 14.90 16.22
CA SER A 661 47.62 16.29 16.58
C SER A 661 46.16 16.71 16.47
#